data_AF-A0A660VVF0-F1
#
_entry.id   AF-A0A660VVF0-F1
#
_cell.length_a   1.000
_cell.length_b   1.000
_cell.length_c   1.000
_cell.angle_alpha   90.00
_cell.angle_beta   90.00
_cell.angle_gamma   90.00
#
_symmetry.space_group_name_H-M   'P 1'
#
loop_
_entity.id
_entity.type
_entity.pdbx_description
1 polymer ?
#
loop_
_entity_poly.entity_id
_entity_poly.type
_entity_poly.pdbx_seq_one_letter_code
_entity_poly.pdbx_strand_id
1 'polypeptide(L)'
;MLSTVLRRALLSATGLCLAATLTAAQDAESLFQEGIDAYRTGNASDAVELFKDALAQNPSQDEVYAVWSQVEQRVILDMLLERGDMGALAERFLGLAKLGRASVLSDPGGARDVVQRYLSSNALDSERALLELQSIYGEWAVPALIGPMADRSDADTRVLAIKALIHLGDLATPALIQTLKAEDETTRTNAASTLGSIGDVRAAAALAWMAQSDSSEVARAVAAGSLAKLAAGLSDLGARSDSPTDITMALVASWITSDPAIVRPYASGQVNWRWEGGLVGDAVPAGLYGLLLARSALHTALASGQGGAEVDSALAAVHASMKAEIVSAATLESMADDELLAAAGEHLPAIELALARAGAARGGALDWLLYEGQTAAAAALMPFMNGSSEELTALVSALSSDYDAIAFGAAVVLGDLNEGDRRIVDVLGHSLTAVPDRLVFSIGHSGLSDDGRGWSLLSAADVASGLARAKAFPPKDVIVVEFGLGGVTLDTMIFGLRNDPRSADVPLLVVASAEAVEGIDARYGEVVSAVLVGAASWDDVNAAAGDTGAQRAVAMQRATTAARVLAAMPARHLSGVAENAAEALMGGGDDDVKIAVLDLVRRGMLAQALPAIEELLRSGEASTELSIAALDAAARLWAADGGSRGDGAALAEALDGLLQSDDVELVLAAARARGQLGDVGADVG
;
A
#
# COMPACT_ATOMS: atom_id res chain seq x y z
N MET A 1 34.59 65.66 42.64
CA MET A 1 35.60 65.05 43.54
C MET A 1 34.89 64.12 44.56
N LEU A 2 34.18 63.03 44.26
CA LEU A 2 34.28 61.94 43.27
C LEU A 2 35.63 61.20 43.30
N SER A 3 35.87 60.40 44.36
CA SER A 3 36.60 59.12 44.29
C SER A 3 36.88 58.42 45.64
N THR A 4 36.22 58.75 46.77
CA THR A 4 36.55 58.10 48.06
C THR A 4 35.38 57.73 48.99
N VAL A 5 34.12 57.91 48.59
CA VAL A 5 32.93 57.54 49.42
C VAL A 5 32.30 56.20 49.03
N LEU A 6 32.74 55.56 47.94
CA LEU A 6 32.06 54.39 47.35
C LEU A 6 32.72 53.02 47.64
N ARG A 7 33.54 52.89 48.70
CA ARG A 7 34.27 51.63 48.97
C ARG A 7 34.13 51.03 50.38
N ARG A 8 33.18 51.47 51.20
CA ARG A 8 32.99 50.92 52.57
C ARG A 8 31.55 50.57 53.00
N ALA A 9 30.59 50.49 52.09
CA ALA A 9 29.19 50.17 52.43
C ALA A 9 28.65 48.89 51.75
N LEU A 10 29.50 47.88 51.48
CA LEU A 10 29.08 46.62 50.83
C LEU A 10 29.52 45.35 51.58
N LEU A 11 29.70 45.45 52.90
CA LEU A 11 29.94 44.30 53.78
C LEU A 11 29.13 44.47 55.06
N SER A 12 27.84 44.10 55.01
CA SER A 12 26.99 43.62 56.13
C SER A 12 25.50 43.79 55.82
N ALA A 13 25.00 42.97 54.89
CA ALA A 13 23.60 42.56 54.89
C ALA A 13 23.53 41.10 54.41
N THR A 14 24.09 40.23 55.24
CA THR A 14 23.68 38.84 55.33
C THR A 14 22.20 38.80 55.74
N GLY A 15 21.39 38.05 55.00
CA GLY A 15 20.12 37.54 55.50
C GLY A 15 19.02 37.51 54.46
N LEU A 16 18.69 36.29 54.00
CA LEU A 16 17.56 35.91 53.15
C LEU A 16 17.67 36.26 51.67
N CYS A 17 18.31 35.37 50.92
CA CYS A 17 17.78 34.80 49.66
C CYS A 17 18.77 33.73 49.12
N LEU A 18 19.18 32.81 50.00
CA LEU A 18 19.98 31.63 49.64
C LEU A 18 19.09 30.40 49.74
N ALA A 19 18.12 30.32 48.84
CA ALA A 19 17.37 29.14 48.46
C ALA A 19 16.55 29.45 47.19
N ALA A 20 17.24 29.91 46.15
CA ALA A 20 16.73 29.78 44.79
C ALA A 20 17.69 28.80 44.12
N THR A 21 17.24 27.56 44.06
CA THR A 21 17.82 26.46 43.30
C THR A 21 18.25 26.96 41.92
N LEU A 22 19.55 26.88 41.63
CA LEU A 22 20.01 26.71 40.26
C LEU A 22 19.59 25.30 39.84
N THR A 23 18.36 25.15 39.36
CA THR A 23 18.05 24.05 38.43
C THR A 23 18.78 24.41 37.13
N ALA A 24 19.85 23.69 36.83
CA ALA A 24 20.33 23.61 35.46
C ALA A 24 19.11 23.18 34.62
N ALA A 25 18.81 23.88 33.54
CA ALA A 25 17.82 23.39 32.58
C ALA A 25 18.33 22.02 32.11
N GLN A 26 17.65 20.94 32.49
CA GLN A 26 17.95 19.60 32.00
C GLN A 26 17.63 19.57 30.50
N ASP A 27 18.54 19.00 29.71
CA ASP A 27 18.34 18.81 28.28
C ASP A 27 17.38 17.65 28.02
N ALA A 28 16.82 17.60 26.80
CA ALA A 28 15.81 16.62 26.43
C ALA A 28 16.33 15.16 26.49
N GLU A 29 17.62 14.97 26.21
CA GLU A 29 18.29 13.66 26.27
C GLU A 29 18.36 13.12 27.71
N SER A 30 18.78 13.95 28.67
CA SER A 30 18.81 13.56 30.10
C SER A 30 17.41 13.23 30.60
N LEU A 31 16.42 14.08 30.29
CA LEU A 31 15.03 13.86 30.69
C LEU A 31 14.46 12.57 30.09
N PHE A 32 14.78 12.28 28.84
CA PHE A 32 14.33 11.04 28.19
C PHE A 32 14.97 9.80 28.84
N GLN A 33 16.28 9.81 29.11
CA GLN A 33 16.92 8.65 29.75
C GLN A 33 16.47 8.46 31.20
N GLU A 34 16.31 9.55 31.94
CA GLU A 34 15.69 9.52 33.26
C GLU A 34 14.26 8.96 33.18
N GLY A 35 13.50 9.29 32.13
CA GLY A 35 12.19 8.72 31.84
C GLY A 35 12.24 7.22 31.58
N ILE A 36 13.20 6.74 30.78
CA ILE A 36 13.41 5.30 30.51
C ILE A 36 13.82 4.55 31.78
N ASP A 37 14.68 5.13 32.61
CA ASP A 37 15.11 4.52 33.86
C ASP A 37 14.00 4.54 34.92
N ALA A 38 13.21 5.61 35.00
CA ALA A 38 11.99 5.68 35.80
C ALA A 38 10.98 4.61 35.35
N TYR A 39 10.83 4.42 34.03
CA TYR A 39 9.98 3.38 33.46
C TYR A 39 10.47 1.98 33.85
N ARG A 40 11.76 1.67 33.66
CA ARG A 40 12.37 0.38 34.04
C ARG A 40 12.25 0.05 35.52
N THR A 41 12.25 1.07 36.38
CA THR A 41 12.11 0.92 37.82
C THR A 41 10.66 0.85 38.30
N GLY A 42 9.69 0.89 37.38
CA GLY A 42 8.26 0.75 37.65
C GLY A 42 7.56 2.05 38.07
N ASN A 43 8.20 3.20 37.86
CA ASN A 43 7.67 4.52 38.21
C ASN A 43 7.07 5.22 36.98
N ALA A 44 5.97 4.66 36.47
CA ALA A 44 5.35 5.09 35.21
C ALA A 44 4.85 6.54 35.22
N SER A 45 4.35 7.05 36.35
CA SER A 45 3.87 8.44 36.45
C SER A 45 5.00 9.44 36.28
N ASP A 46 6.15 9.19 36.91
CA ASP A 46 7.31 10.07 36.80
C ASP A 46 7.93 9.97 35.40
N ALA A 47 7.95 8.77 34.82
CA ALA A 47 8.39 8.56 33.44
C ALA A 47 7.54 9.36 32.45
N VAL A 48 6.20 9.35 32.59
CA VAL A 48 5.29 10.12 31.72
C VAL A 48 5.59 11.62 31.79
N GLU A 49 5.78 12.17 32.98
CA GLU A 49 6.07 13.60 33.14
C GLU A 49 7.46 13.95 32.60
N LEU A 50 8.47 13.10 32.85
CA LEU A 50 9.82 13.25 32.27
C LEU A 50 9.81 13.21 30.74
N PHE A 51 8.98 12.35 30.15
CA PHE A 51 8.80 12.27 28.70
C PHE A 51 8.05 13.48 28.12
N LYS A 52 7.02 13.98 28.80
CA LYS A 52 6.35 15.23 28.42
C LYS A 52 7.29 16.42 28.50
N ASP A 53 8.08 16.50 29.57
CA ASP A 53 9.09 17.55 29.76
C ASP A 53 10.19 17.46 28.70
N ALA A 54 10.66 16.25 28.40
CA ALA A 54 11.62 16.02 27.31
C ALA A 54 11.07 16.53 25.97
N LEU A 55 9.79 16.26 25.64
CA LEU A 55 9.16 16.79 24.43
C LEU A 55 8.89 18.30 24.48
N ALA A 56 8.61 18.86 25.65
CA ALA A 56 8.40 20.29 25.84
C ALA A 56 9.66 21.12 25.56
N GLN A 57 10.84 20.50 25.65
CA GLN A 57 12.11 21.10 25.21
C GLN A 57 12.23 21.21 23.68
N ASN A 58 11.25 20.72 22.91
CA ASN A 58 11.28 20.64 21.44
C ASN A 58 12.59 20.03 20.92
N PRO A 59 12.92 18.78 21.32
CA PRO A 59 14.10 18.10 20.80
C PRO A 59 13.98 17.95 19.28
N SER A 60 15.10 18.14 18.62
CA SER A 60 15.22 17.81 17.20
C SER A 60 14.98 16.32 16.98
N GLN A 61 14.59 15.97 15.76
CA GLN A 61 14.33 14.59 15.38
C GLN A 61 15.59 13.72 15.57
N ASP A 62 16.77 14.27 15.25
CA ASP A 62 18.07 13.60 15.41
C ASP A 62 18.41 13.33 16.88
N GLU A 63 18.13 14.28 17.78
CA GLU A 63 18.29 14.10 19.23
C GLU A 63 17.37 12.99 19.75
N VAL A 64 16.10 12.98 19.33
CA VAL A 64 15.18 11.90 19.71
C VAL A 64 15.65 10.55 19.19
N TYR A 65 16.11 10.47 17.93
CA TYR A 65 16.62 9.23 17.36
C TYR A 65 17.86 8.70 18.10
N ALA A 66 18.81 9.60 18.42
CA ALA A 66 20.04 9.23 19.12
C ALA A 66 19.76 8.54 20.46
N VAL A 67 18.74 9.01 21.18
CA VAL A 67 18.36 8.44 22.47
C VAL A 67 17.47 7.21 22.30
N TRP A 68 16.48 7.27 21.40
CA TRP A 68 15.53 6.18 21.13
C TRP A 68 16.23 4.90 20.61
N SER A 69 17.25 5.05 19.76
CA SER A 69 18.02 3.93 19.19
C SER A 69 18.86 3.15 20.21
N GLN A 70 19.10 3.73 21.39
CA GLN A 70 19.85 3.10 22.48
C GLN A 70 18.95 2.34 23.45
N VAL A 71 17.62 2.48 23.33
CA VAL A 71 16.66 1.78 24.19
C VAL A 71 16.49 0.33 23.71
N GLU A 72 16.46 -0.61 24.66
CA GLU A 72 16.19 -2.01 24.34
C GLU A 72 14.83 -2.16 23.66
N GLN A 73 14.77 -2.93 22.57
CA GLN A 73 13.55 -3.14 21.78
C GLN A 73 12.36 -3.59 22.63
N ARG A 74 12.62 -4.40 23.66
CA ARG A 74 11.61 -4.87 24.60
C ARG A 74 10.99 -3.72 25.40
N VAL A 75 11.80 -2.77 25.86
CA VAL A 75 11.32 -1.60 26.63
C VAL A 75 10.51 -0.67 25.74
N ILE A 76 10.95 -0.44 24.49
CA ILE A 76 10.18 0.32 23.51
C ILE A 76 8.82 -0.33 23.27
N LEU A 77 8.81 -1.65 23.07
CA LEU A 77 7.59 -2.40 22.87
C LEU A 77 6.69 -2.28 24.10
N ASP A 78 7.20 -2.53 25.29
CA ASP A 78 6.42 -2.44 26.53
C ASP A 78 5.77 -1.05 26.69
N MET A 79 6.49 0.04 26.39
CA MET A 79 5.93 1.40 26.41
C MET A 79 4.87 1.64 25.32
N LEU A 80 5.08 1.14 24.09
CA LEU A 80 4.10 1.24 22.99
C LEU A 80 2.83 0.43 23.27
N LEU A 81 2.96 -0.65 24.06
CA LEU A 81 1.83 -1.50 24.45
C LEU A 81 1.03 -0.92 25.63
N GLU A 82 1.54 0.09 26.33
CA GLU A 82 0.84 0.71 27.47
C GLU A 82 -0.26 1.69 27.05
N ARG A 83 -1.43 1.60 27.67
CA ARG A 83 -2.52 2.57 27.46
C ARG A 83 -2.25 3.95 28.08
N GLY A 84 -2.90 4.96 27.49
CA GLY A 84 -2.94 6.32 28.00
C GLY A 84 -1.71 7.12 27.58
N ASP A 85 -1.26 8.01 28.48
CA ASP A 85 -0.21 8.98 28.16
C ASP A 85 1.11 8.31 27.73
N MET A 86 1.48 7.16 28.33
CA MET A 86 2.76 6.50 28.02
C MET A 86 2.80 5.96 26.58
N GLY A 87 1.76 5.24 26.15
CA GLY A 87 1.66 4.76 24.76
C GLY A 87 1.65 5.90 23.74
N ALA A 88 0.88 6.96 23.99
CA ALA A 88 0.83 8.14 23.12
C ALA A 88 2.19 8.86 23.05
N LEU A 89 2.92 8.93 24.16
CA LEU A 89 4.28 9.49 24.21
C LEU A 89 5.27 8.59 23.45
N ALA A 90 5.20 7.28 23.64
CA ALA A 90 6.04 6.31 22.96
C ALA A 90 5.83 6.34 21.44
N GLU A 91 4.59 6.44 20.97
CA GLU A 91 4.27 6.63 19.54
C GLU A 91 4.83 7.96 19.01
N ARG A 92 4.70 9.04 19.77
CA ARG A 92 5.23 10.35 19.39
C ARG A 92 6.76 10.35 19.30
N PHE A 93 7.44 9.73 20.25
CA PHE A 93 8.89 9.57 20.18
C PHE A 93 9.32 8.62 19.06
N LEU A 94 8.58 7.54 18.81
CA LEU A 94 8.83 6.66 17.67
C LEU A 94 8.70 7.43 16.34
N GLY A 95 7.70 8.28 16.19
CA GLY A 95 7.53 9.16 15.02
C GLY A 95 8.70 10.12 14.84
N LEU A 96 9.11 10.82 15.90
CA LEU A 96 10.26 11.73 15.88
C LEU A 96 11.58 10.98 15.60
N ALA A 97 11.78 9.82 16.21
CA ALA A 97 12.95 8.96 15.99
C ALA A 97 12.99 8.42 14.55
N LYS A 98 11.84 8.11 13.94
CA LYS A 98 11.75 7.69 12.52
C LYS A 98 12.23 8.81 11.59
N LEU A 99 11.81 10.05 11.84
CA LEU A 99 12.23 11.22 11.06
C LEU A 99 13.72 11.53 11.27
N GLY A 100 14.21 11.49 12.51
CA GLY A 100 15.62 11.73 12.82
C GLY A 100 16.53 10.67 12.24
N ARG A 101 16.10 9.41 12.26
CA ARG A 101 16.78 8.31 11.58
C ARG A 101 16.91 8.58 10.09
N ALA A 102 15.86 9.07 9.42
CA ALA A 102 15.90 9.37 7.99
C ALA A 102 16.88 10.51 7.67
N SER A 103 16.89 11.56 8.50
CA SER A 103 17.85 12.67 8.44
C SER A 103 19.30 12.19 8.61
N VAL A 104 19.58 11.42 9.66
CA VAL A 104 20.91 10.86 9.95
C VAL A 104 21.38 9.88 8.88
N LEU A 105 20.51 8.97 8.42
CA LEU A 105 20.81 8.04 7.33
C LEU A 105 21.28 8.82 6.11
N SER A 106 20.55 9.87 5.73
CA SER A 106 20.81 10.62 4.50
C SER A 106 21.86 11.74 4.62
N ASP A 107 22.48 11.97 5.78
CA ASP A 107 23.49 13.02 5.97
C ASP A 107 24.79 12.71 5.19
N PRO A 108 25.04 13.40 4.06
CA PRO A 108 26.21 13.13 3.24
C PRO A 108 27.51 13.66 3.88
N GLY A 109 27.41 14.60 4.84
CA GLY A 109 28.55 15.16 5.55
C GLY A 109 29.09 14.17 6.57
N GLY A 110 28.24 13.70 7.46
CA GLY A 110 28.59 12.69 8.46
C GLY A 110 29.14 11.42 7.84
N ALA A 111 28.47 10.88 6.81
CA ALA A 111 28.96 9.69 6.10
C ALA A 111 30.38 9.88 5.54
N ARG A 112 30.68 11.05 4.96
CA ARG A 112 32.03 11.38 4.46
C ARG A 112 33.05 11.44 5.57
N ASP A 113 32.71 12.01 6.72
CA ASP A 113 33.63 12.10 7.86
C ASP A 113 33.98 10.73 8.41
N VAL A 114 33.01 9.81 8.49
CA VAL A 114 33.26 8.42 8.88
C VAL A 114 34.12 7.70 7.84
N VAL A 115 33.87 7.91 6.54
CA VAL A 115 34.71 7.35 5.47
C VAL A 115 36.14 7.87 5.58
N GLN A 116 36.36 9.17 5.80
CA GLN A 116 37.70 9.73 5.96
C GLN A 116 38.43 9.16 7.18
N ARG A 117 37.74 8.97 8.30
CA ARG A 117 38.31 8.25 9.46
C ARG A 117 38.68 6.82 9.07
N TYR A 118 37.78 6.08 8.45
CA TYR A 118 38.04 4.70 8.03
C TYR A 118 39.27 4.57 7.12
N LEU A 119 39.44 5.50 6.17
CA LEU A 119 40.55 5.50 5.22
C LEU A 119 41.89 5.93 5.85
N SER A 120 41.87 6.68 6.96
CA SER A 120 43.07 7.23 7.61
C SER A 120 43.50 6.48 8.89
N SER A 121 42.71 5.52 9.38
CA SER A 121 42.86 4.95 10.71
C SER A 121 43.67 3.65 10.79
N ASN A 122 44.03 3.26 12.02
CA ASN A 122 44.59 1.94 12.35
C ASN A 122 43.44 0.91 12.57
N ALA A 123 43.78 -0.39 12.66
CA ALA A 123 42.83 -1.49 12.51
C ALA A 123 41.59 -1.49 13.44
N LEU A 124 41.69 -0.94 14.66
CA LEU A 124 40.57 -0.91 15.62
C LEU A 124 39.57 0.22 15.34
N ASP A 125 40.06 1.38 14.92
CA ASP A 125 39.22 2.52 14.54
C ASP A 125 38.49 2.23 13.21
N SER A 126 39.07 1.37 12.36
CA SER A 126 38.45 0.92 11.11
C SER A 126 37.21 0.03 11.34
N GLU A 127 37.22 -0.87 12.33
CA GLU A 127 36.08 -1.75 12.61
C GLU A 127 34.87 -0.96 13.14
N ARG A 128 35.13 0.02 14.02
CA ARG A 128 34.09 0.92 14.53
C ARG A 128 33.50 1.78 13.43
N ALA A 129 34.35 2.35 12.56
CA ALA A 129 33.88 3.15 11.44
C ALA A 129 33.05 2.30 10.46
N LEU A 130 33.41 1.03 10.21
CA LEU A 130 32.60 0.13 9.39
C LEU A 130 31.23 -0.16 10.00
N LEU A 131 31.17 -0.44 11.31
CA LEU A 131 29.91 -0.63 12.02
C LEU A 131 29.04 0.64 11.97
N GLU A 132 29.65 1.81 12.08
CA GLU A 132 28.97 3.10 11.97
C GLU A 132 28.42 3.35 10.55
N LEU A 133 29.23 3.11 9.52
CA LEU A 133 28.77 3.17 8.13
C LEU A 133 27.61 2.21 7.87
N GLN A 134 27.63 1.01 8.45
CA GLN A 134 26.57 0.02 8.24
C GLN A 134 25.29 0.32 9.03
N SER A 135 25.42 0.67 10.31
CA SER A 135 24.28 0.78 11.24
C SER A 135 23.64 2.17 11.28
N ILE A 136 24.40 3.22 10.98
CA ILE A 136 23.93 4.61 11.04
C ILE A 136 23.61 5.14 9.65
N TYR A 137 24.53 5.01 8.69
CA TYR A 137 24.39 5.59 7.34
C TYR A 137 23.84 4.59 6.30
N GLY A 138 24.10 3.30 6.49
CA GLY A 138 23.66 2.24 5.58
C GLY A 138 24.06 2.51 4.13
N GLU A 139 23.09 2.46 3.22
CA GLU A 139 23.32 2.68 1.79
C GLU A 139 23.75 4.10 1.43
N TRP A 140 23.45 5.12 2.25
CA TRP A 140 23.88 6.50 2.03
C TRP A 140 25.38 6.73 2.27
N ALA A 141 26.08 5.75 2.85
CA ALA A 141 27.54 5.74 2.88
C ALA A 141 28.17 5.54 1.50
N VAL A 142 27.44 4.92 0.56
CA VAL A 142 27.99 4.47 -0.73
C VAL A 142 28.53 5.64 -1.57
N PRO A 143 27.82 6.77 -1.77
CA PRO A 143 28.35 7.92 -2.51
C PRO A 143 29.72 8.39 -2.03
N ALA A 144 29.97 8.40 -0.72
CA ALA A 144 31.25 8.82 -0.14
C ALA A 144 32.39 7.83 -0.43
N LEU A 145 32.07 6.57 -0.71
CA LEU A 145 33.02 5.51 -1.04
C LEU A 145 33.34 5.39 -2.54
N ILE A 146 32.49 5.93 -3.43
CA ILE A 146 32.69 5.83 -4.89
C ILE A 146 33.98 6.52 -5.35
N GLY A 147 34.23 7.74 -4.88
CA GLY A 147 35.45 8.50 -5.21
C GLY A 147 36.73 7.75 -4.80
N PRO A 148 36.89 7.38 -3.52
CA PRO A 148 38.00 6.54 -3.04
C PRO A 148 38.16 5.21 -3.78
N MET A 149 37.05 4.54 -4.14
CA MET A 149 37.08 3.31 -4.95
C MET A 149 37.62 3.55 -6.37
N ALA A 150 37.46 4.76 -6.92
CA ALA A 150 37.90 5.13 -8.25
C ALA A 150 39.31 5.77 -8.30
N ASP A 151 39.94 6.05 -7.16
CA ASP A 151 41.21 6.80 -7.10
C ASP A 151 42.40 6.00 -7.65
N ARG A 152 42.77 6.24 -8.91
CA ARG A 152 43.89 5.57 -9.58
C ARG A 152 45.26 5.86 -8.95
N SER A 153 45.38 6.92 -8.15
CA SER A 153 46.65 7.37 -7.58
C SER A 153 47.03 6.64 -6.28
N ASP A 154 46.05 6.11 -5.56
CA ASP A 154 46.25 5.44 -4.28
C ASP A 154 45.60 4.05 -4.27
N ALA A 155 46.44 3.01 -4.33
CA ALA A 155 45.98 1.64 -4.33
C ALA A 155 45.44 1.17 -2.98
N ASP A 156 45.96 1.69 -1.87
CA ASP A 156 45.54 1.30 -0.53
C ASP A 156 44.17 1.89 -0.22
N THR A 157 43.96 3.18 -0.53
CA THR A 157 42.67 3.85 -0.42
C THR A 157 41.59 3.13 -1.23
N ARG A 158 41.89 2.74 -2.48
CA ARG A 158 40.97 1.94 -3.31
C ARG A 158 40.59 0.61 -2.68
N VAL A 159 41.57 -0.14 -2.16
CA VAL A 159 41.31 -1.46 -1.55
C VAL A 159 40.47 -1.32 -0.29
N LEU A 160 40.72 -0.29 0.53
CA LEU A 160 39.91 -0.01 1.72
C LEU A 160 38.48 0.38 1.33
N ALA A 161 38.30 1.26 0.35
CA ALA A 161 36.97 1.64 -0.12
C ALA A 161 36.15 0.43 -0.63
N ILE A 162 36.78 -0.45 -1.42
CA ILE A 162 36.16 -1.70 -1.89
C ILE A 162 35.81 -2.61 -0.70
N LYS A 163 36.68 -2.73 0.31
CA LYS A 163 36.39 -3.52 1.52
C LYS A 163 35.21 -2.96 2.30
N ALA A 164 35.10 -1.64 2.45
CA ALA A 164 33.95 -1.01 3.09
C ALA A 164 32.65 -1.28 2.32
N LEU A 165 32.67 -1.15 0.99
CA LEU A 165 31.52 -1.49 0.14
C LEU A 165 31.12 -2.97 0.23
N ILE A 166 32.08 -3.89 0.28
CA ILE A 166 31.82 -5.32 0.50
C ILE A 166 31.23 -5.55 1.90
N HIS A 167 31.68 -4.81 2.91
CA HIS A 167 31.15 -4.92 4.28
C HIS A 167 29.72 -4.39 4.41
N LEU A 168 29.40 -3.29 3.71
CA LEU A 168 28.02 -2.82 3.56
C LEU A 168 27.12 -3.87 2.88
N GLY A 169 27.70 -4.70 2.01
CA GLY A 169 27.05 -5.87 1.46
C GLY A 169 25.89 -5.52 0.53
N ASP A 170 24.73 -6.09 0.82
CA ASP A 170 23.49 -5.92 0.05
C ASP A 170 22.99 -4.46 0.06
N LEU A 171 23.32 -3.66 1.08
CA LEU A 171 23.02 -2.23 1.11
C LEU A 171 23.75 -1.45 0.00
N ALA A 172 24.94 -1.89 -0.41
CA ALA A 172 25.71 -1.21 -1.44
C ALA A 172 25.27 -1.59 -2.86
N THR A 173 24.57 -2.71 -3.03
CA THR A 173 24.26 -3.28 -4.34
C THR A 173 23.50 -2.31 -5.27
N PRO A 174 22.37 -1.68 -4.88
CA PRO A 174 21.60 -0.83 -5.78
C PRO A 174 22.39 0.40 -6.28
N ALA A 175 23.13 1.04 -5.39
CA ALA A 175 24.00 2.16 -5.71
C ALA A 175 25.16 1.77 -6.64
N LEU A 176 25.78 0.61 -6.39
CA LEU A 176 26.85 0.09 -7.24
C LEU A 176 26.34 -0.33 -8.63
N ILE A 177 25.11 -0.84 -8.75
CA ILE A 177 24.46 -1.10 -10.05
C ILE A 177 24.38 0.19 -10.87
N GLN A 178 23.98 1.30 -10.26
CA GLN A 178 23.94 2.60 -10.96
C GLN A 178 25.34 3.11 -11.30
N THR A 179 26.34 2.84 -10.45
CA THR A 179 27.74 3.20 -10.69
C THR A 179 28.33 2.52 -11.94
N LEU A 180 27.76 1.40 -12.40
CA LEU A 180 28.12 0.79 -13.69
C LEU A 180 27.81 1.68 -14.90
N LYS A 181 27.04 2.76 -14.74
CA LYS A 181 26.78 3.75 -15.79
C LYS A 181 27.84 4.87 -15.85
N ALA A 182 28.85 4.83 -14.97
CA ALA A 182 29.91 5.82 -14.95
C ALA A 182 30.66 5.90 -16.29
N GLU A 183 31.05 7.11 -16.70
CA GLU A 183 31.84 7.31 -17.93
C GLU A 183 33.25 6.72 -17.81
N ASP A 184 33.82 6.79 -16.60
CA ASP A 184 35.16 6.31 -16.31
C ASP A 184 35.21 4.77 -16.20
N GLU A 185 36.08 4.16 -17.01
CA GLU A 185 36.27 2.70 -17.07
C GLU A 185 36.71 2.10 -15.73
N THR A 186 37.59 2.77 -14.98
CA THR A 186 38.08 2.25 -13.69
C THR A 186 36.96 2.19 -12.67
N THR A 187 36.12 3.23 -12.64
CA THR A 187 34.94 3.32 -11.79
C THR A 187 33.98 2.17 -12.10
N ARG A 188 33.64 1.94 -13.37
CA ARG A 188 32.77 0.82 -13.78
C ARG A 188 33.38 -0.53 -13.43
N THR A 189 34.67 -0.73 -13.72
CA THR A 189 35.36 -2.02 -13.48
C THR A 189 35.44 -2.35 -11.99
N ASN A 190 35.77 -1.37 -11.15
CA ASN A 190 35.83 -1.56 -9.70
C ASN A 190 34.43 -1.81 -9.11
N ALA A 191 33.41 -1.10 -9.58
CA ALA A 191 32.02 -1.35 -9.19
C ALA A 191 31.58 -2.77 -9.57
N ALA A 192 31.85 -3.22 -10.80
CA ALA A 192 31.53 -4.58 -11.26
C ALA A 192 32.23 -5.66 -10.41
N SER A 193 33.53 -5.50 -10.16
CA SER A 193 34.29 -6.41 -9.30
C SER A 193 33.76 -6.43 -7.86
N THR A 194 33.33 -5.29 -7.34
CA THR A 194 32.79 -5.16 -5.97
C THR A 194 31.46 -5.88 -5.87
N LEU A 195 30.56 -5.68 -6.84
CA LEU A 195 29.28 -6.39 -6.94
C LEU A 195 29.46 -7.91 -6.98
N GLY A 196 30.42 -8.41 -7.77
CA GLY A 196 30.73 -9.84 -7.80
C GLY A 196 31.29 -10.38 -6.48
N SER A 197 31.95 -9.56 -5.67
CA SER A 197 32.45 -9.94 -4.35
C SER A 197 31.39 -9.85 -3.25
N ILE A 198 30.41 -8.94 -3.39
CA ILE A 198 29.23 -8.87 -2.51
C ILE A 198 28.39 -10.14 -2.68
N GLY A 199 28.23 -10.63 -3.92
CA GLY A 199 27.53 -11.89 -4.16
C GLY A 199 26.00 -11.76 -4.24
N ASP A 200 25.48 -10.54 -4.30
CA ASP A 200 24.05 -10.26 -4.35
C ASP A 200 23.50 -10.40 -5.77
N VAL A 201 22.52 -11.30 -5.94
CA VAL A 201 21.94 -11.64 -7.25
C VAL A 201 21.24 -10.45 -7.92
N ARG A 202 20.85 -9.42 -7.17
CA ARG A 202 20.23 -8.20 -7.74
C ARG A 202 21.14 -7.48 -8.73
N ALA A 203 22.46 -7.68 -8.64
CA ALA A 203 23.44 -7.14 -9.57
C ALA A 203 23.54 -7.91 -10.89
N ALA A 204 23.00 -9.12 -10.98
CA ALA A 204 23.28 -10.04 -12.06
C ALA A 204 22.83 -9.50 -13.44
N ALA A 205 21.64 -8.90 -13.53
CA ALA A 205 21.17 -8.32 -14.79
C ALA A 205 22.09 -7.21 -15.30
N ALA A 206 22.50 -6.28 -14.43
CA ALA A 206 23.38 -5.17 -14.79
C ALA A 206 24.79 -5.64 -15.18
N LEU A 207 25.33 -6.62 -14.45
CA LEU A 207 26.61 -7.26 -14.81
C LEU A 207 26.52 -8.00 -16.16
N ALA A 208 25.41 -8.67 -16.44
CA ALA A 208 25.19 -9.34 -17.72
C ALA A 208 25.10 -8.34 -18.88
N TRP A 209 24.39 -7.23 -18.70
CA TRP A 209 24.36 -6.14 -19.69
C TRP A 209 25.74 -5.56 -19.96
N MET A 210 26.50 -5.27 -18.90
CA MET A 210 27.86 -4.74 -19.00
C MET A 210 28.80 -5.74 -19.69
N ALA A 211 28.72 -7.03 -19.35
CA ALA A 211 29.53 -8.08 -19.96
C ALA A 211 29.33 -8.17 -21.49
N GLN A 212 28.13 -7.88 -21.99
CA GLN A 212 27.82 -7.96 -23.42
C GLN A 212 28.13 -6.67 -24.19
N SER A 213 27.89 -5.52 -23.57
CA SER A 213 27.75 -4.26 -24.31
C SER A 213 28.71 -3.15 -23.88
N ASP A 214 29.52 -3.33 -22.84
CA ASP A 214 30.48 -2.29 -22.44
C ASP A 214 31.53 -2.04 -23.53
N SER A 215 31.87 -0.76 -23.70
CA SER A 215 32.91 -0.26 -24.60
C SER A 215 34.32 -0.81 -24.31
N SER A 216 34.65 -1.09 -23.04
CA SER A 216 35.95 -1.62 -22.64
C SER A 216 35.94 -3.14 -22.58
N GLU A 217 36.92 -3.77 -23.21
CA GLU A 217 37.13 -5.22 -23.13
C GLU A 217 37.46 -5.68 -21.70
N VAL A 218 38.22 -4.89 -20.94
CA VAL A 218 38.55 -5.17 -19.53
C VAL A 218 37.29 -5.14 -18.68
N ALA A 219 36.48 -4.10 -18.85
CA ALA A 219 35.21 -3.94 -18.16
C ALA A 219 34.26 -5.13 -18.45
N ARG A 220 34.16 -5.55 -19.72
CA ARG A 220 33.37 -6.75 -20.10
C ARG A 220 33.87 -8.03 -19.43
N ALA A 221 35.18 -8.26 -19.43
CA ALA A 221 35.78 -9.45 -18.83
C ALA A 221 35.56 -9.50 -17.30
N VAL A 222 35.69 -8.36 -16.62
CA VAL A 222 35.44 -8.25 -15.17
C VAL A 222 33.96 -8.45 -14.84
N ALA A 223 33.06 -7.88 -15.65
CA ALA A 223 31.62 -8.07 -15.48
C ALA A 223 31.22 -9.55 -15.66
N ALA A 224 31.74 -10.22 -16.70
CA ALA A 224 31.51 -11.65 -16.92
C ALA A 224 32.04 -12.52 -15.76
N GLY A 225 33.26 -12.23 -15.28
CA GLY A 225 33.83 -12.92 -14.13
C GLY A 225 33.06 -12.68 -12.83
N SER A 226 32.49 -11.49 -12.67
CA SER A 226 31.66 -11.13 -11.51
C SER A 226 30.29 -11.80 -11.57
N LEU A 227 29.67 -11.86 -12.75
CA LEU A 227 28.42 -12.58 -13.00
C LEU A 227 28.57 -14.09 -12.70
N ALA A 228 29.71 -14.69 -13.07
CA ALA A 228 29.99 -16.10 -12.79
C ALA A 228 30.01 -16.42 -11.29
N LYS A 229 30.40 -15.46 -10.43
CA LYS A 229 30.34 -15.62 -8.97
C LYS A 229 28.90 -15.65 -8.45
N LEU A 230 27.93 -15.13 -9.21
CA LEU A 230 26.51 -15.10 -8.86
C LEU A 230 25.73 -16.33 -9.37
N ALA A 231 26.41 -17.34 -9.92
CA ALA A 231 25.76 -18.50 -10.55
C ALA A 231 24.81 -19.27 -9.61
N ALA A 232 25.12 -19.37 -8.31
CA ALA A 232 24.25 -19.99 -7.33
C ALA A 232 22.92 -19.22 -7.18
N GLY A 233 23.00 -17.90 -6.94
CA GLY A 233 21.81 -17.06 -6.83
C GLY A 233 20.99 -17.01 -8.13
N LEU A 234 21.63 -17.05 -9.29
CA LEU A 234 20.91 -17.16 -10.58
C LEU A 234 20.16 -18.49 -10.73
N SER A 235 20.73 -19.57 -10.20
CA SER A 235 20.07 -20.89 -10.20
C SER A 235 18.86 -20.88 -9.26
N ASP A 236 18.99 -20.28 -8.09
CA ASP A 236 17.88 -20.12 -7.12
C ASP A 236 16.76 -19.22 -7.70
N LEU A 237 17.13 -18.19 -8.46
CA LEU A 237 16.20 -17.32 -9.18
C LEU A 237 15.56 -18.00 -10.42
N GLY A 238 16.06 -19.17 -10.84
CA GLY A 238 15.59 -19.86 -12.04
C GLY A 238 15.93 -19.15 -13.36
N ALA A 239 16.91 -18.25 -13.36
CA ALA A 239 17.25 -17.41 -14.51
C ALA A 239 18.41 -17.97 -15.35
N ARG A 240 18.32 -17.82 -16.68
CA ARG A 240 19.39 -18.21 -17.61
C ARG A 240 20.52 -17.17 -17.62
N SER A 241 21.72 -17.59 -17.22
CA SER A 241 22.88 -16.67 -17.07
C SER A 241 23.36 -16.01 -18.37
N ASP A 242 23.02 -16.55 -19.53
CA ASP A 242 23.40 -16.05 -20.85
C ASP A 242 22.43 -15.00 -21.43
N SER A 243 21.25 -14.83 -20.81
CA SER A 243 20.23 -13.86 -21.22
C SER A 243 20.03 -12.78 -20.16
N PRO A 244 20.54 -11.55 -20.35
CA PRO A 244 20.32 -10.44 -19.42
C PRO A 244 18.84 -10.09 -19.27
N THR A 245 18.06 -10.27 -20.34
CA THR A 245 16.61 -10.06 -20.33
C THR A 245 15.93 -11.09 -19.43
N ASP A 246 16.28 -12.38 -19.50
CA ASP A 246 15.72 -13.40 -18.60
C ASP A 246 16.04 -13.12 -17.14
N ILE A 247 17.28 -12.73 -16.83
CA ILE A 247 17.68 -12.34 -15.48
C ILE A 247 16.86 -11.12 -15.02
N THR A 248 16.68 -10.14 -15.90
CA THR A 248 15.87 -8.95 -15.62
C THR A 248 14.43 -9.34 -15.30
N MET A 249 13.81 -10.18 -16.13
CA MET A 249 12.42 -10.62 -15.94
C MET A 249 12.24 -11.42 -14.65
N ALA A 250 13.17 -12.30 -14.31
CA ALA A 250 13.11 -13.08 -13.07
C ALA A 250 13.25 -12.18 -11.82
N LEU A 251 14.16 -11.19 -11.85
CA LEU A 251 14.25 -10.19 -10.78
C LEU A 251 12.98 -9.33 -10.67
N VAL A 252 12.39 -8.92 -11.79
CA VAL A 252 11.13 -8.15 -11.81
C VAL A 252 10.00 -8.95 -11.19
N ALA A 253 9.87 -10.24 -11.48
CA ALA A 253 8.87 -11.10 -10.85
C ALA A 253 9.04 -11.13 -9.31
N SER A 254 10.27 -11.29 -8.82
CA SER A 254 10.58 -11.24 -7.38
C SER A 254 10.28 -9.87 -6.76
N TRP A 255 10.57 -8.77 -7.46
CA TRP A 255 10.30 -7.42 -6.96
C TRP A 255 8.81 -7.07 -6.90
N ILE A 256 8.04 -7.45 -7.93
CA ILE A 256 6.59 -7.23 -7.96
C ILE A 256 5.90 -8.00 -6.83
N THR A 257 6.35 -9.22 -6.56
CA THR A 257 5.79 -10.08 -5.50
C THR A 257 6.35 -9.79 -4.11
N SER A 258 7.28 -8.83 -3.98
CA SER A 258 7.99 -8.52 -2.74
C SER A 258 8.62 -9.76 -2.08
N ASP A 259 9.23 -10.62 -2.90
CA ASP A 259 9.90 -11.85 -2.45
C ASP A 259 10.92 -11.51 -1.36
N PRO A 260 10.76 -12.02 -0.11
CA PRO A 260 11.61 -11.66 1.02
C PRO A 260 13.08 -12.09 0.84
N ALA A 261 13.37 -13.02 -0.09
CA ALA A 261 14.74 -13.40 -0.44
C ALA A 261 15.48 -12.28 -1.20
N ILE A 262 14.75 -11.46 -1.95
CA ILE A 262 15.28 -10.41 -2.82
C ILE A 262 14.99 -9.01 -2.26
N VAL A 263 13.80 -8.81 -1.70
CA VAL A 263 13.33 -7.59 -1.05
C VAL A 263 13.22 -7.85 0.46
N ARG A 264 14.28 -7.53 1.19
CA ARG A 264 14.29 -7.78 2.64
C ARG A 264 13.32 -6.85 3.38
N PRO A 265 12.30 -7.36 4.07
CA PRO A 265 11.28 -6.53 4.73
C PRO A 265 11.81 -5.68 5.89
N TYR A 266 13.01 -5.98 6.39
CA TYR A 266 13.64 -5.35 7.56
C TYR A 266 14.92 -4.59 7.22
N ALA A 267 15.38 -4.60 5.96
CA ALA A 267 16.59 -3.89 5.57
C ALA A 267 16.34 -2.38 5.60
N SER A 268 17.29 -1.65 6.20
CA SER A 268 17.23 -0.20 6.36
C SER A 268 17.60 0.52 5.07
N GLY A 269 16.80 1.52 4.74
CA GLY A 269 17.00 2.40 3.58
C GLY A 269 16.31 1.86 2.33
N GLN A 270 15.42 2.66 1.78
CA GLN A 270 14.80 2.44 0.47
C GLN A 270 15.17 3.65 -0.37
N VAL A 271 16.39 3.64 -0.89
CA VAL A 271 16.88 4.74 -1.72
C VAL A 271 16.82 4.34 -3.19
N ASN A 272 16.11 5.15 -3.96
CA ASN A 272 16.12 5.05 -5.40
C ASN A 272 17.37 5.74 -5.95
N TRP A 273 18.42 4.95 -6.19
CA TRP A 273 19.68 5.44 -6.74
C TRP A 273 19.61 5.72 -8.24
N ARG A 274 20.26 6.81 -8.67
CA ARG A 274 20.41 7.22 -10.07
C ARG A 274 21.84 7.70 -10.34
N TRP A 275 22.28 7.59 -11.59
CA TRP A 275 23.57 8.12 -12.04
C TRP A 275 23.38 9.35 -12.91
N GLU A 276 23.79 10.52 -12.41
CA GLU A 276 23.63 11.84 -13.06
C GLU A 276 24.96 12.61 -13.04
N GLY A 277 26.01 12.04 -13.64
CA GLY A 277 27.40 12.53 -13.48
C GLY A 277 28.01 12.21 -12.11
N GLY A 278 27.25 11.52 -11.27
CA GLY A 278 27.57 11.05 -9.94
C GLY A 278 26.36 10.31 -9.36
N LEU A 279 26.54 9.69 -8.20
CA LEU A 279 25.46 8.94 -7.56
C LEU A 279 24.52 9.91 -6.82
N VAL A 280 23.24 9.90 -7.18
CA VAL A 280 22.16 10.66 -6.54
C VAL A 280 21.14 9.66 -6.01
N GLY A 281 20.67 9.85 -4.77
CA GLY A 281 19.69 8.98 -4.14
C GLY A 281 18.53 9.80 -3.60
N ASP A 282 17.32 9.28 -3.79
CA ASP A 282 16.10 9.81 -3.18
C ASP A 282 15.49 8.72 -2.30
N ALA A 283 15.12 9.06 -1.06
CA ALA A 283 14.34 8.15 -0.22
C ALA A 283 12.96 7.91 -0.86
N VAL A 284 12.44 6.69 -0.78
CA VAL A 284 11.14 6.33 -1.34
C VAL A 284 10.32 5.50 -0.36
N PRO A 285 8.97 5.51 -0.48
CA PRO A 285 8.11 4.65 0.33
C PRO A 285 8.44 3.16 0.15
N ALA A 286 8.21 2.39 1.22
CA ALA A 286 8.61 0.99 1.28
C ALA A 286 8.04 0.08 0.21
N GLY A 287 6.74 0.16 -0.05
CA GLY A 287 6.14 -0.65 -1.10
C GLY A 287 6.56 -0.24 -2.51
N LEU A 288 7.07 0.98 -2.71
CA LEU A 288 7.53 1.43 -4.02
C LEU A 288 8.96 1.01 -4.35
N TYR A 289 9.76 0.66 -3.35
CA TYR A 289 11.18 0.38 -3.55
C TYR A 289 11.44 -0.74 -4.57
N GLY A 290 10.84 -1.92 -4.38
CA GLY A 290 10.98 -3.04 -5.32
C GLY A 290 10.49 -2.69 -6.72
N LEU A 291 9.36 -1.98 -6.82
CA LEU A 291 8.76 -1.56 -8.08
C LEU A 291 9.64 -0.54 -8.83
N LEU A 292 10.36 0.32 -8.12
CA LEU A 292 11.30 1.26 -8.71
C LEU A 292 12.56 0.56 -9.24
N LEU A 293 13.07 -0.44 -8.52
CA LEU A 293 14.15 -1.30 -9.01
C LEU A 293 13.73 -2.02 -10.29
N ALA A 294 12.53 -2.60 -10.29
CA ALA A 294 11.94 -3.26 -11.45
C ALA A 294 11.83 -2.30 -12.65
N ARG A 295 11.27 -1.11 -12.45
CA ARG A 295 11.16 -0.08 -13.48
C ARG A 295 12.53 0.30 -14.06
N SER A 296 13.53 0.53 -13.20
CA SER A 296 14.89 0.87 -13.63
C SER A 296 15.53 -0.25 -14.46
N ALA A 297 15.35 -1.50 -14.04
CA ALA A 297 15.89 -2.66 -14.76
C ALA A 297 15.23 -2.83 -16.14
N LEU A 298 13.90 -2.69 -16.23
CA LEU A 298 13.16 -2.75 -17.49
C LEU A 298 13.53 -1.62 -18.45
N HIS A 299 13.69 -0.38 -17.96
CA HIS A 299 14.21 0.71 -18.79
C HIS A 299 15.62 0.45 -19.31
N THR A 300 16.46 -0.22 -18.52
CA THR A 300 17.80 -0.62 -18.96
C THR A 300 17.72 -1.66 -20.07
N ALA A 301 16.82 -2.65 -19.97
CA ALA A 301 16.58 -3.64 -21.01
C ALA A 301 16.01 -3.02 -22.31
N LEU A 302 15.11 -2.03 -22.20
CA LEU A 302 14.61 -1.29 -23.37
C LEU A 302 15.72 -0.48 -24.03
N ALA A 303 16.55 0.22 -23.24
CA ALA A 303 17.65 1.04 -23.75
C ALA A 303 18.77 0.23 -24.42
N SER A 304 18.95 -1.04 -24.04
CA SER A 304 19.94 -1.93 -24.67
C SER A 304 19.50 -2.48 -26.03
N GLY A 305 18.28 -2.13 -26.49
CA GLY A 305 17.72 -2.60 -27.76
C GLY A 305 17.21 -4.05 -27.72
N GLN A 306 17.20 -4.68 -26.55
CA GLN A 306 16.60 -6.00 -26.31
C GLN A 306 15.22 -5.88 -25.64
N GLY A 307 14.54 -4.77 -25.89
CA GLY A 307 13.11 -4.63 -25.61
C GLY A 307 12.26 -5.58 -26.45
N GLY A 308 11.04 -5.78 -26.03
CA GLY A 308 10.06 -6.62 -26.71
C GLY A 308 8.74 -6.63 -25.96
N ALA A 309 7.73 -7.30 -26.53
CA ALA A 309 6.38 -7.31 -25.98
C ALA A 309 6.33 -7.78 -24.52
N GLU A 310 7.21 -8.71 -24.13
CA GLU A 310 7.34 -9.19 -22.74
C GLU A 310 7.83 -8.08 -21.80
N VAL A 311 8.90 -7.36 -22.17
CA VAL A 311 9.46 -6.24 -21.39
C VAL A 311 8.47 -5.06 -21.32
N ASP A 312 7.77 -4.78 -22.42
CA ASP A 312 6.74 -3.73 -22.46
C ASP A 312 5.56 -4.08 -21.55
N SER A 313 5.11 -5.36 -21.58
CA SER A 313 4.06 -5.86 -20.71
C SER A 313 4.49 -5.81 -19.24
N ALA A 314 5.74 -6.17 -18.97
CA ALA A 314 6.30 -6.09 -17.65
C ALA A 314 6.36 -4.66 -17.11
N LEU A 315 6.73 -3.70 -17.95
CA LEU A 315 6.77 -2.30 -17.56
C LEU A 315 5.37 -1.75 -17.28
N ALA A 316 4.37 -2.14 -18.10
CA ALA A 316 2.98 -1.81 -17.83
C ALA A 316 2.48 -2.43 -16.52
N ALA A 317 2.85 -3.69 -16.22
CA ALA A 317 2.53 -4.33 -14.94
C ALA A 317 3.14 -3.59 -13.75
N VAL A 318 4.43 -3.23 -13.83
CA VAL A 318 5.12 -2.44 -12.80
C VAL A 318 4.43 -1.09 -12.59
N HIS A 319 4.06 -0.38 -13.67
CA HIS A 319 3.34 0.88 -13.56
C HIS A 319 1.97 0.74 -12.91
N ALA A 320 1.24 -0.34 -13.22
CA ALA A 320 -0.03 -0.63 -12.58
C ALA A 320 0.15 -0.93 -11.08
N SER A 321 1.18 -1.70 -10.70
CA SER A 321 1.52 -1.96 -9.30
C SER A 321 1.93 -0.69 -8.55
N MET A 322 2.72 0.19 -9.18
CA MET A 322 3.09 1.47 -8.57
C MET A 322 1.87 2.36 -8.34
N LYS A 323 0.97 2.45 -9.33
CA LYS A 323 -0.29 3.19 -9.18
C LYS A 323 -1.13 2.62 -8.04
N ALA A 324 -1.28 1.29 -8.00
CA ALA A 324 -2.04 0.62 -6.95
C ALA A 324 -1.47 0.93 -5.56
N GLU A 325 -0.14 0.88 -5.39
CA GLU A 325 0.52 1.20 -4.12
C GLU A 325 0.28 2.66 -3.71
N ILE A 326 0.50 3.63 -4.60
CA ILE A 326 0.34 5.05 -4.28
C ILE A 326 -1.11 5.38 -3.94
N VAL A 327 -2.06 4.95 -4.78
CA VAL A 327 -3.49 5.26 -4.58
C VAL A 327 -4.01 4.63 -3.30
N SER A 328 -3.62 3.39 -3.00
CA SER A 328 -4.08 2.70 -1.80
C SER A 328 -3.41 3.23 -0.53
N ALA A 329 -2.14 3.63 -0.59
CA ALA A 329 -1.47 4.27 0.54
C ALA A 329 -2.09 5.63 0.87
N ALA A 330 -2.51 6.39 -0.15
CA ALA A 330 -3.15 7.69 0.03
C ALA A 330 -4.53 7.62 0.71
N THR A 331 -5.16 6.44 0.80
CA THR A 331 -6.43 6.27 1.54
C THR A 331 -6.24 6.02 3.03
N LEU A 332 -5.01 5.78 3.49
CA LEU A 332 -4.72 5.47 4.89
C LEU A 332 -4.52 6.76 5.70
N GLU A 333 -5.27 6.90 6.80
CA GLU A 333 -5.12 8.05 7.70
C GLU A 333 -3.70 8.15 8.28
N SER A 334 -3.07 7.02 8.62
CA SER A 334 -1.69 6.95 9.11
C SER A 334 -0.64 7.48 8.14
N MET A 335 -0.99 7.64 6.86
CA MET A 335 -0.09 8.11 5.79
C MET A 335 -0.50 9.47 5.23
N ALA A 336 -1.51 10.14 5.80
CA ALA A 336 -2.06 11.38 5.25
C ALA A 336 -1.03 12.52 5.12
N ASP A 337 -0.07 12.60 6.05
CA ASP A 337 0.99 13.62 6.09
C ASP A 337 2.38 13.07 5.67
N ASP A 338 2.44 11.89 5.04
CA ASP A 338 3.71 11.28 4.62
C ASP A 338 4.29 12.00 3.38
N GLU A 339 5.41 12.71 3.58
CA GLU A 339 6.08 13.49 2.52
C GLU A 339 6.59 12.62 1.36
N LEU A 340 7.04 11.39 1.63
CA LEU A 340 7.53 10.47 0.59
C LEU A 340 6.37 9.94 -0.26
N LEU A 341 5.22 9.68 0.37
CA LEU A 341 4.00 9.31 -0.34
C LEU A 341 3.47 10.49 -1.17
N ALA A 342 3.47 11.71 -0.62
CA ALA A 342 3.08 12.90 -1.35
C ALA A 342 3.96 13.10 -2.60
N ALA A 343 5.28 12.98 -2.46
CA ALA A 343 6.23 13.05 -3.58
C ALA A 343 5.99 11.92 -4.61
N ALA A 344 5.69 10.70 -4.16
CA ALA A 344 5.32 9.61 -5.06
C ALA A 344 4.02 9.91 -5.82
N GLY A 345 3.04 10.54 -5.16
CA GLY A 345 1.78 11.02 -5.73
C GLY A 345 1.96 11.98 -6.89
N GLU A 346 2.98 12.85 -6.86
CA GLU A 346 3.29 13.77 -7.96
C GLU A 346 3.64 13.05 -9.28
N HIS A 347 4.09 11.80 -9.20
CA HIS A 347 4.41 10.98 -10.37
C HIS A 347 3.22 10.21 -10.95
N LEU A 348 2.06 10.18 -10.27
CA LEU A 348 0.87 9.46 -10.75
C LEU A 348 0.48 9.86 -12.19
N PRO A 349 0.36 11.15 -12.58
CA PRO A 349 -0.03 11.52 -13.94
C PRO A 349 0.90 10.94 -15.02
N ALA A 350 2.20 10.82 -14.73
CA ALA A 350 3.17 10.23 -15.65
C ALA A 350 3.00 8.71 -15.76
N ILE A 351 2.72 8.03 -14.65
CA ILE A 351 2.41 6.59 -14.61
C ILE A 351 1.13 6.31 -15.41
N GLU A 352 0.08 7.10 -15.20
CA GLU A 352 -1.19 6.97 -15.91
C GLU A 352 -1.04 7.21 -17.41
N LEU A 353 -0.24 8.22 -17.80
CA LEU A 353 0.08 8.45 -19.20
C LEU A 353 0.85 7.28 -19.83
N ALA A 354 1.78 6.67 -19.09
CA ALA A 354 2.51 5.49 -19.56
C ALA A 354 1.56 4.30 -19.76
N LEU A 355 0.66 4.02 -18.81
CA LEU A 355 -0.38 2.99 -18.93
C LEU A 355 -1.32 3.25 -20.11
N ALA A 356 -1.76 4.50 -20.30
CA ALA A 356 -2.61 4.88 -21.44
C ALA A 356 -1.91 4.68 -22.80
N ARG A 357 -0.58 4.74 -22.84
CA ARG A 357 0.24 4.58 -24.06
C ARG A 357 0.81 3.18 -24.26
N ALA A 358 0.62 2.27 -23.30
CA ALA A 358 1.18 0.92 -23.35
C ALA A 358 0.59 0.04 -24.48
N GLY A 359 -0.59 0.40 -25.01
CA GLY A 359 -1.21 -0.33 -26.12
C GLY A 359 -1.40 -1.82 -25.79
N ALA A 360 -1.04 -2.70 -26.73
CA ALA A 360 -1.18 -4.16 -26.57
C ALA A 360 -0.45 -4.75 -25.36
N ALA A 361 0.59 -4.07 -24.84
CA ALA A 361 1.32 -4.51 -23.66
C ALA A 361 0.44 -4.61 -22.40
N ARG A 362 -0.70 -3.91 -22.36
CA ARG A 362 -1.64 -4.01 -21.23
C ARG A 362 -2.30 -5.38 -21.13
N GLY A 363 -2.56 -6.05 -22.26
CA GLY A 363 -3.09 -7.41 -22.25
C GLY A 363 -2.13 -8.39 -21.57
N GLY A 364 -0.86 -8.37 -21.99
CA GLY A 364 0.19 -9.18 -21.36
C GLY A 364 0.46 -8.80 -19.91
N ALA A 365 0.37 -7.51 -19.57
CA ALA A 365 0.48 -7.04 -18.19
C ALA A 365 -0.66 -7.58 -17.31
N LEU A 366 -1.89 -7.55 -17.80
CA LEU A 366 -3.05 -8.08 -17.08
C LEU A 366 -2.88 -9.59 -16.83
N ASP A 367 -2.55 -10.36 -17.87
CA ASP A 367 -2.31 -11.80 -17.73
C ASP A 367 -1.21 -12.10 -16.70
N TRP A 368 -0.11 -11.33 -16.72
CA TRP A 368 0.97 -11.52 -15.76
C TRP A 368 0.58 -11.17 -14.33
N LEU A 369 -0.09 -10.03 -14.11
CA LEU A 369 -0.54 -9.63 -12.77
C LEU A 369 -1.53 -10.64 -12.18
N LEU A 370 -2.42 -11.20 -13.01
CA LEU A 370 -3.33 -12.26 -12.58
C LEU A 370 -2.58 -13.55 -12.22
N TYR A 371 -1.58 -13.93 -13.02
CA TYR A 371 -0.73 -15.08 -12.74
C TYR A 371 0.02 -14.94 -11.40
N GLU A 372 0.56 -13.76 -11.11
CA GLU A 372 1.29 -13.46 -9.87
C GLU A 372 0.38 -13.15 -8.66
N GLY A 373 -0.95 -13.14 -8.85
CA GLY A 373 -1.92 -12.80 -7.81
C GLY A 373 -1.90 -11.33 -7.37
N GLN A 374 -1.42 -10.44 -8.23
CA GLN A 374 -1.30 -9.00 -7.98
C GLN A 374 -2.61 -8.26 -8.32
N THR A 375 -3.64 -8.56 -7.54
CA THR A 375 -5.03 -8.19 -7.85
C THR A 375 -5.29 -6.69 -7.78
N ALA A 376 -4.69 -5.98 -6.83
CA ALA A 376 -4.78 -4.52 -6.74
C ALA A 376 -4.16 -3.83 -7.96
N ALA A 377 -3.01 -4.34 -8.43
CA ALA A 377 -2.36 -3.85 -9.64
C ALA A 377 -3.21 -4.16 -10.88
N ALA A 378 -3.76 -5.37 -10.99
CA ALA A 378 -4.66 -5.74 -12.08
C ALA A 378 -5.90 -4.84 -12.13
N ALA A 379 -6.52 -4.57 -10.98
CA ALA A 379 -7.64 -3.63 -10.86
C ALA A 379 -7.24 -2.19 -11.24
N ALA A 380 -6.05 -1.73 -10.83
CA ALA A 380 -5.53 -0.41 -11.20
C ALA A 380 -5.23 -0.27 -12.70
N LEU A 381 -5.00 -1.38 -13.41
CA LEU A 381 -4.79 -1.43 -14.85
C LEU A 381 -6.11 -1.34 -15.64
N MET A 382 -7.21 -1.87 -15.10
CA MET A 382 -8.51 -1.98 -15.81
C MET A 382 -9.01 -0.66 -16.45
N PRO A 383 -8.96 0.51 -15.77
CA PRO A 383 -9.42 1.77 -16.36
C PRO A 383 -8.63 2.22 -17.60
N PHE A 384 -7.45 1.65 -17.84
CA PHE A 384 -6.62 1.97 -19.00
C PHE A 384 -6.89 1.06 -20.19
N MET A 385 -7.53 -0.10 -19.98
CA MET A 385 -7.86 -1.04 -21.06
C MET A 385 -8.78 -0.36 -22.08
N ASN A 386 -8.59 -0.66 -23.37
CA ASN A 386 -9.40 -0.13 -24.46
C ASN A 386 -9.99 -1.20 -25.38
N GLY A 387 -9.71 -2.47 -25.10
CA GLY A 387 -10.23 -3.60 -25.87
C GLY A 387 -9.58 -3.74 -27.24
N SER A 388 -8.29 -3.44 -27.37
CA SER A 388 -7.55 -3.85 -28.56
C SER A 388 -7.66 -5.37 -28.76
N SER A 389 -7.44 -5.85 -29.98
CA SER A 389 -7.52 -7.30 -30.28
C SER A 389 -6.65 -8.15 -29.35
N GLU A 390 -5.50 -7.62 -28.94
CA GLU A 390 -4.55 -8.25 -28.02
C GLU A 390 -5.04 -8.23 -26.56
N GLU A 391 -5.83 -7.23 -26.16
CA GLU A 391 -6.38 -7.11 -24.80
C GLU A 391 -7.62 -7.99 -24.59
N LEU A 392 -8.40 -8.25 -25.65
CA LEU A 392 -9.66 -8.99 -25.55
C LEU A 392 -9.49 -10.37 -24.92
N THR A 393 -8.42 -11.10 -25.24
CA THR A 393 -8.18 -12.43 -24.65
C THR A 393 -7.98 -12.34 -23.13
N ALA A 394 -7.17 -11.40 -22.66
CA ALA A 394 -6.92 -11.19 -21.24
C ALA A 394 -8.20 -10.76 -20.50
N LEU A 395 -8.98 -9.84 -21.09
CA LEU A 395 -10.26 -9.38 -20.52
C LEU A 395 -11.29 -10.51 -20.42
N VAL A 396 -11.42 -11.35 -21.45
CA VAL A 396 -12.34 -12.49 -21.48
C VAL A 396 -11.95 -13.56 -20.46
N SER A 397 -10.65 -13.72 -20.18
CA SER A 397 -10.14 -14.55 -19.09
C SER A 397 -10.47 -13.96 -17.73
N ALA A 398 -10.26 -12.64 -17.56
CA ALA A 398 -10.50 -11.90 -16.34
C ALA A 398 -11.97 -11.90 -15.86
N LEU A 399 -12.94 -12.09 -16.76
CA LEU A 399 -14.36 -12.31 -16.40
C LEU A 399 -14.59 -13.52 -15.48
N SER A 400 -13.67 -14.47 -15.44
CA SER A 400 -13.73 -15.66 -14.59
C SER A 400 -12.77 -15.59 -13.40
N SER A 401 -12.29 -14.38 -13.06
CA SER A 401 -11.49 -14.17 -11.86
C SER A 401 -12.33 -14.37 -10.59
N ASP A 402 -11.74 -14.98 -9.57
CA ASP A 402 -12.33 -15.07 -8.22
C ASP A 402 -12.36 -13.71 -7.48
N TYR A 403 -11.74 -12.68 -8.07
CA TYR A 403 -11.72 -11.33 -7.51
C TYR A 403 -12.74 -10.44 -8.21
N ASP A 404 -13.79 -10.07 -7.49
CA ASP A 404 -14.92 -9.26 -7.99
C ASP A 404 -14.47 -7.97 -8.68
N ALA A 405 -13.52 -7.22 -8.12
CA ALA A 405 -13.02 -5.99 -8.72
C ALA A 405 -12.43 -6.20 -10.13
N ILE A 406 -11.78 -7.34 -10.37
CA ILE A 406 -11.15 -7.69 -11.64
C ILE A 406 -12.22 -8.12 -12.64
N ALA A 407 -13.09 -9.06 -12.24
CA ALA A 407 -14.18 -9.52 -13.08
C ALA A 407 -15.09 -8.34 -13.48
N PHE A 408 -15.41 -7.46 -12.52
CA PHE A 408 -16.18 -6.25 -12.72
C PHE A 408 -15.49 -5.30 -13.72
N GLY A 409 -14.20 -4.98 -13.51
CA GLY A 409 -13.44 -4.13 -14.42
C GLY A 409 -13.42 -4.66 -15.85
N ALA A 410 -13.21 -5.97 -16.02
CA ALA A 410 -13.26 -6.61 -17.33
C ALA A 410 -14.65 -6.54 -17.96
N ALA A 411 -15.71 -6.77 -17.18
CA ALA A 411 -17.09 -6.69 -17.64
C ALA A 411 -17.49 -5.26 -18.04
N VAL A 412 -17.00 -4.24 -17.33
CA VAL A 412 -17.21 -2.82 -17.72
C VAL A 412 -16.59 -2.54 -19.08
N VAL A 413 -15.32 -2.90 -19.28
CA VAL A 413 -14.60 -2.65 -20.55
C VAL A 413 -15.27 -3.40 -21.70
N LEU A 414 -15.55 -4.70 -21.53
CA LEU A 414 -16.18 -5.52 -22.57
C LEU A 414 -17.64 -5.10 -22.84
N GLY A 415 -18.35 -4.66 -21.81
CA GLY A 415 -19.72 -4.13 -21.92
C GLY A 415 -19.78 -2.82 -22.71
N ASP A 416 -18.86 -1.88 -22.45
CA ASP A 416 -18.75 -0.62 -23.21
C ASP A 416 -18.40 -0.88 -24.69
N LEU A 417 -17.71 -1.99 -25.00
CA LEU A 417 -17.44 -2.47 -26.36
C LEU A 417 -18.62 -3.22 -27.01
N ASN A 418 -19.71 -3.45 -26.26
CA ASN A 418 -20.89 -4.23 -26.67
C ASN A 418 -20.59 -5.70 -27.03
N GLU A 419 -19.61 -6.30 -26.36
CA GLU A 419 -19.33 -7.72 -26.52
C GLU A 419 -20.52 -8.60 -26.08
N GLY A 420 -20.70 -9.73 -26.76
CA GLY A 420 -21.86 -10.61 -26.62
C GLY A 420 -21.70 -11.73 -25.59
N ASP A 421 -20.64 -11.72 -24.77
CA ASP A 421 -20.40 -12.75 -23.76
C ASP A 421 -21.39 -12.58 -22.59
N ARG A 422 -22.18 -13.62 -22.32
CA ARG A 422 -23.18 -13.61 -21.26
C ARG A 422 -22.57 -13.36 -19.87
N ARG A 423 -21.32 -13.78 -19.64
CA ARG A 423 -20.62 -13.57 -18.37
C ARG A 423 -20.48 -12.09 -18.01
N ILE A 424 -20.40 -11.21 -19.01
CA ILE A 424 -20.39 -9.74 -18.79
C ILE A 424 -21.66 -9.32 -18.05
N VAL A 425 -22.80 -9.78 -18.54
CA VAL A 425 -24.12 -9.43 -18.03
C VAL A 425 -24.36 -10.07 -16.67
N ASP A 426 -23.89 -11.31 -16.48
CA ASP A 426 -23.93 -11.98 -15.19
C ASP A 426 -23.10 -11.18 -14.14
N VAL A 427 -21.85 -10.81 -14.44
CA VAL A 427 -20.97 -10.04 -13.51
C VAL A 427 -21.52 -8.65 -13.20
N LEU A 428 -21.93 -7.89 -14.21
CA LEU A 428 -22.51 -6.55 -14.01
C LEU A 428 -23.84 -6.62 -13.28
N GLY A 429 -24.66 -7.65 -13.56
CA GLY A 429 -25.92 -7.90 -12.87
C GLY A 429 -25.73 -8.11 -11.37
N HIS A 430 -24.82 -9.01 -10.97
CA HIS A 430 -24.49 -9.23 -9.55
C HIS A 430 -23.94 -7.96 -8.87
N SER A 431 -23.26 -7.09 -9.63
CA SER A 431 -22.73 -5.85 -9.08
C SER A 431 -23.80 -4.79 -8.75
N LEU A 432 -25.04 -4.94 -9.23
CA LEU A 432 -26.15 -4.05 -8.88
C LEU A 432 -26.58 -4.17 -7.41
N THR A 433 -26.36 -5.34 -6.81
CA THR A 433 -26.72 -5.67 -5.43
C THR A 433 -25.49 -5.84 -4.54
N ALA A 434 -24.30 -5.48 -5.04
CA ALA A 434 -23.04 -5.74 -4.36
C ALA A 434 -22.95 -5.10 -2.98
N VAL A 435 -22.46 -5.89 -2.02
CA VAL A 435 -22.07 -5.47 -0.68
C VAL A 435 -20.60 -5.00 -0.74
N PRO A 436 -20.15 -4.05 0.10
CA PRO A 436 -18.73 -3.74 0.25
C PRO A 436 -17.82 -4.98 0.35
N ASP A 437 -16.81 -5.07 -0.53
CA ASP A 437 -15.78 -6.10 -0.48
C ASP A 437 -14.89 -5.86 0.74
N ARG A 438 -14.95 -6.75 1.73
CA ARG A 438 -14.10 -6.68 2.92
C ARG A 438 -13.06 -7.77 2.91
N LEU A 439 -11.85 -7.44 3.35
CA LEU A 439 -10.70 -8.35 3.27
C LEU A 439 -10.21 -8.74 4.66
N VAL A 440 -10.19 -10.06 4.91
CA VAL A 440 -9.44 -10.64 6.03
C VAL A 440 -8.14 -11.23 5.52
N PHE A 441 -7.06 -10.96 6.25
CA PHE A 441 -5.78 -11.62 6.01
C PHE A 441 -5.35 -12.46 7.20
N SER A 442 -5.12 -13.75 6.96
CA SER A 442 -4.67 -14.74 7.96
C SER A 442 -3.19 -15.02 7.82
N ILE A 443 -2.47 -15.03 8.95
CA ILE A 443 -1.09 -15.51 9.06
C ILE A 443 -1.13 -16.76 9.94
N GLY A 444 -0.86 -17.93 9.35
CA GLY A 444 -1.06 -19.23 9.97
C GLY A 444 -2.51 -19.74 9.84
N HIS A 445 -2.85 -20.73 10.67
CA HIS A 445 -4.15 -21.38 10.70
C HIS A 445 -5.15 -20.59 11.56
N SER A 446 -5.98 -19.77 10.92
CA SER A 446 -7.04 -19.00 11.60
C SER A 446 -8.30 -19.81 11.89
N GLY A 447 -8.55 -20.90 11.16
CA GLY A 447 -9.81 -21.65 11.22
C GLY A 447 -10.96 -21.06 10.39
N LEU A 448 -10.72 -19.95 9.69
CA LEU A 448 -11.68 -19.36 8.74
C LEU A 448 -11.70 -20.14 7.41
N SER A 449 -12.86 -20.13 6.74
CA SER A 449 -13.09 -20.71 5.41
C SER A 449 -13.70 -19.69 4.47
N ASP A 450 -13.56 -19.88 3.16
CA ASP A 450 -13.99 -18.92 2.11
C ASP A 450 -15.52 -18.68 2.01
N ASP A 451 -16.33 -19.21 2.93
CA ASP A 451 -17.80 -19.09 2.95
C ASP A 451 -18.32 -17.86 3.72
N GLY A 452 -17.43 -16.91 4.04
CA GLY A 452 -17.78 -15.65 4.69
C GLY A 452 -18.64 -14.76 3.78
N ARG A 453 -19.92 -14.56 4.12
CA ARG A 453 -20.79 -13.64 3.35
C ARG A 453 -20.23 -12.22 3.39
N GLY A 454 -19.80 -11.69 2.25
CA GLY A 454 -19.25 -10.33 2.10
C GLY A 454 -17.77 -10.20 2.49
N TRP A 455 -17.07 -11.31 2.71
CA TRP A 455 -15.66 -11.32 3.09
C TRP A 455 -14.82 -12.13 2.10
N SER A 456 -13.69 -11.57 1.68
CA SER A 456 -12.63 -12.32 1.03
C SER A 456 -11.57 -12.71 2.06
N LEU A 457 -11.15 -13.99 2.05
CA LEU A 457 -10.10 -14.50 2.93
C LEU A 457 -8.81 -14.70 2.13
N LEU A 458 -7.73 -14.07 2.58
CA LEU A 458 -6.37 -14.33 2.10
C LEU A 458 -5.56 -14.94 3.24
N SER A 459 -4.65 -15.87 2.92
CA SER A 459 -3.86 -16.57 3.94
C SER A 459 -2.38 -16.70 3.55
N ALA A 460 -1.50 -16.66 4.54
CA ALA A 460 -0.10 -17.02 4.44
C ALA A 460 0.26 -18.06 5.50
N ALA A 461 1.02 -19.08 5.13
CA ALA A 461 1.36 -20.18 6.05
C ALA A 461 2.51 -19.85 7.02
N ASP A 462 3.38 -18.90 6.65
CA ASP A 462 4.56 -18.53 7.43
C ASP A 462 4.61 -17.02 7.74
N VAL A 463 5.40 -16.66 8.75
CA VAL A 463 5.44 -15.30 9.27
C VAL A 463 6.14 -14.32 8.33
N ALA A 464 7.17 -14.75 7.59
CA ALA A 464 7.91 -13.85 6.70
C ALA A 464 7.02 -13.40 5.54
N SER A 465 6.38 -14.36 4.86
CA SER A 465 5.40 -14.11 3.81
C SER A 465 4.16 -13.41 4.36
N GLY A 466 3.72 -13.80 5.57
CA GLY A 466 2.59 -13.18 6.26
C GLY A 466 2.80 -11.69 6.53
N LEU A 467 3.93 -11.31 7.12
CA LEU A 467 4.23 -9.90 7.37
C LEU A 467 4.41 -9.10 6.08
N ALA A 468 5.07 -9.67 5.07
CA ALA A 468 5.20 -9.02 3.77
C ALA A 468 3.82 -8.76 3.13
N ARG A 469 2.94 -9.77 3.10
CA ARG A 469 1.60 -9.67 2.52
C ARG A 469 0.64 -8.82 3.35
N ALA A 470 0.73 -8.85 4.68
CA ALA A 470 -0.02 -7.97 5.55
C ALA A 470 0.26 -6.49 5.27
N LYS A 471 1.48 -6.19 4.82
CA LYS A 471 1.94 -4.84 4.44
C LYS A 471 1.76 -4.51 2.96
N ALA A 472 1.52 -5.51 2.11
CA ALA A 472 1.24 -5.28 0.68
C ALA A 472 -0.15 -4.65 0.47
N PHE A 473 -0.53 -4.26 -0.73
CA PHE A 473 -1.91 -3.87 -1.03
C PHE A 473 -2.72 -5.01 -1.67
N PRO A 474 -4.06 -5.03 -1.56
CA PRO A 474 -4.95 -4.01 -0.96
C PRO A 474 -4.88 -3.91 0.59
N PRO A 475 -5.39 -2.82 1.20
CA PRO A 475 -5.45 -2.70 2.65
C PRO A 475 -6.46 -3.72 3.21
N LYS A 476 -6.27 -4.11 4.47
CA LYS A 476 -7.02 -5.19 5.11
C LYS A 476 -7.95 -4.58 6.12
N ASP A 477 -9.17 -5.10 6.20
CA ASP A 477 -10.11 -4.72 7.23
C ASP A 477 -9.76 -5.40 8.56
N VAL A 478 -9.26 -6.64 8.53
CA VAL A 478 -8.87 -7.41 9.71
C VAL A 478 -7.67 -8.29 9.39
N ILE A 479 -6.72 -8.38 10.32
CA ILE A 479 -5.63 -9.36 10.28
C ILE A 479 -5.85 -10.38 11.40
N VAL A 480 -5.72 -11.66 11.07
CA VAL A 480 -5.79 -12.78 12.01
C VAL A 480 -4.44 -13.48 12.05
N VAL A 481 -3.90 -13.71 13.26
CA VAL A 481 -2.59 -14.32 13.45
C VAL A 481 -2.68 -15.54 14.35
N GLU A 482 -2.10 -16.65 13.91
CA GLU A 482 -1.90 -17.84 14.75
C GLU A 482 -0.72 -17.62 15.72
N PHE A 483 -0.95 -17.87 17.00
CA PHE A 483 0.08 -17.88 18.02
C PHE A 483 0.95 -19.14 17.92
N GLY A 484 2.27 -18.97 18.05
CA GLY A 484 3.22 -20.09 18.10
C GLY A 484 3.76 -20.53 16.73
N LEU A 485 3.57 -19.72 15.68
CA LEU A 485 4.24 -19.91 14.40
C LEU A 485 5.77 -19.88 14.60
N GLY A 486 6.45 -20.94 14.17
CA GLY A 486 7.89 -21.07 14.36
C GLY A 486 8.71 -19.98 13.65
N GLY A 487 9.80 -19.56 14.28
CA GLY A 487 10.82 -18.68 13.66
C GLY A 487 10.87 -17.25 14.24
N VAL A 488 9.78 -16.73 14.80
CA VAL A 488 9.72 -15.40 15.43
C VAL A 488 8.69 -15.37 16.56
N THR A 489 8.86 -14.44 17.50
CA THR A 489 7.95 -14.29 18.65
C THR A 489 6.71 -13.46 18.28
N LEU A 490 5.63 -13.61 19.05
CA LEU A 490 4.44 -12.75 18.89
C LEU A 490 4.79 -11.27 19.07
N ASP A 491 5.72 -10.95 19.98
CA ASP A 491 6.29 -9.61 20.16
C ASP A 491 6.84 -9.05 18.84
N THR A 492 7.66 -9.84 18.14
CA THR A 492 8.25 -9.47 16.85
C THR A 492 7.19 -9.27 15.76
N MET A 493 6.14 -10.10 15.77
CA MET A 493 5.04 -10.01 14.80
C MET A 493 4.20 -8.74 15.02
N ILE A 494 3.77 -8.51 16.26
CA ILE A 494 3.00 -7.31 16.64
C ILE A 494 3.82 -6.06 16.32
N PHE A 495 5.09 -6.02 16.75
CA PHE A 495 5.99 -4.91 16.43
C PHE A 495 6.12 -4.72 14.90
N GLY A 496 6.28 -5.81 14.14
CA GLY A 496 6.39 -5.76 12.68
C GLY A 496 5.16 -5.16 12.00
N LEU A 497 3.95 -5.51 12.45
CA LEU A 497 2.68 -5.01 11.92
C LEU A 497 2.40 -3.56 12.36
N ARG A 498 2.62 -3.24 13.64
CA ARG A 498 2.37 -1.91 14.20
C ARG A 498 3.39 -0.87 13.74
N ASN A 499 4.61 -1.29 13.37
CA ASN A 499 5.63 -0.38 12.90
C ASN A 499 5.53 -0.03 11.40
N ASP A 500 4.58 -0.61 10.65
CA ASP A 500 4.31 -0.26 9.24
C ASP A 500 2.98 0.48 9.13
N PRO A 501 2.96 1.72 8.61
CA PRO A 501 1.74 2.51 8.48
C PRO A 501 0.57 1.80 7.77
N ARG A 502 0.88 0.87 6.86
CA ARG A 502 -0.12 0.11 6.09
C ARG A 502 -0.87 -0.95 6.90
N SER A 503 -0.33 -1.35 8.03
CA SER A 503 -0.95 -2.33 8.94
C SER A 503 -1.09 -1.83 10.37
N ALA A 504 -0.61 -0.62 10.66
CA ALA A 504 -0.55 -0.07 12.02
C ALA A 504 -1.91 0.03 12.69
N ASP A 505 -2.94 0.44 11.95
CA ASP A 505 -4.29 0.67 12.50
C ASP A 505 -5.26 -0.48 12.21
N VAL A 506 -4.81 -1.53 11.51
CA VAL A 506 -5.67 -2.64 11.14
C VAL A 506 -6.03 -3.45 12.40
N PRO A 507 -7.32 -3.74 12.65
CA PRO A 507 -7.76 -4.67 13.69
C PRO A 507 -7.00 -6.00 13.64
N LEU A 508 -6.50 -6.45 14.79
CA LEU A 508 -5.63 -7.63 14.91
C LEU A 508 -6.25 -8.66 15.85
N LEU A 509 -6.57 -9.83 15.32
CA LEU A 509 -7.07 -10.98 16.09
C LEU A 509 -5.97 -12.01 16.27
N VAL A 510 -5.79 -12.52 17.49
CA VAL A 510 -4.79 -13.56 17.77
C VAL A 510 -5.49 -14.87 18.12
N VAL A 511 -5.29 -15.90 17.32
CA VAL A 511 -5.80 -17.26 17.58
C VAL A 511 -4.75 -18.04 18.37
N ALA A 512 -5.11 -18.57 19.52
CA ALA A 512 -4.20 -19.31 20.39
C ALA A 512 -4.87 -20.52 21.07
N SER A 513 -4.07 -21.40 21.67
CA SER A 513 -4.59 -22.51 22.47
C SER A 513 -5.25 -21.99 23.75
N ALA A 514 -6.20 -22.76 24.31
CA ALA A 514 -6.93 -22.37 25.52
C ALA A 514 -6.00 -22.05 26.70
N GLU A 515 -4.86 -22.73 26.80
CA GLU A 515 -3.87 -22.51 27.85
C GLU A 515 -3.06 -21.22 27.66
N ALA A 516 -2.95 -20.72 26.43
CA ALA A 516 -2.16 -19.53 26.11
C ALA A 516 -2.99 -18.24 26.13
N VAL A 517 -4.32 -18.32 25.94
CA VAL A 517 -5.19 -17.13 25.83
C VAL A 517 -5.08 -16.20 27.03
N GLU A 518 -5.19 -16.70 28.26
CA GLU A 518 -5.16 -15.82 29.46
C GLU A 518 -3.83 -15.05 29.57
N GLY A 519 -2.71 -15.69 29.21
CA GLY A 519 -1.40 -15.05 29.24
C GLY A 519 -1.18 -14.05 28.10
N ILE A 520 -1.74 -14.31 26.92
CA ILE A 520 -1.67 -13.41 25.77
C ILE A 520 -2.60 -12.22 26.00
N ASP A 521 -3.83 -12.45 26.45
CA ASP A 521 -4.82 -11.39 26.71
C ASP A 521 -4.34 -10.46 27.82
N ALA A 522 -3.81 -11.01 28.91
CA ALA A 522 -3.20 -10.22 29.99
C ALA A 522 -2.02 -9.36 29.53
N ARG A 523 -1.32 -9.75 28.46
CA ARG A 523 -0.14 -9.06 27.95
C ARG A 523 -0.43 -8.12 26.77
N TYR A 524 -1.40 -8.45 25.92
CA TYR A 524 -1.61 -7.81 24.63
C TYR A 524 -3.05 -7.39 24.36
N GLY A 525 -4.01 -7.70 25.24
CA GLY A 525 -5.45 -7.40 25.04
C GLY A 525 -5.77 -5.90 24.88
N GLU A 526 -4.79 -5.02 25.10
CA GLU A 526 -4.89 -3.59 24.85
C GLU A 526 -4.45 -3.17 23.43
N VAL A 527 -3.69 -4.03 22.74
CA VAL A 527 -3.06 -3.76 21.43
C VAL A 527 -3.61 -4.65 20.33
N VAL A 528 -4.14 -5.83 20.70
CA VAL A 528 -4.92 -6.69 19.80
C VAL A 528 -6.40 -6.42 20.00
N SER A 529 -7.19 -6.60 18.95
CA SER A 529 -8.64 -6.43 18.98
C SER A 529 -9.34 -7.55 19.76
N ALA A 530 -8.81 -8.78 19.68
CA ALA A 530 -9.22 -9.90 20.54
C ALA A 530 -8.19 -11.03 20.53
N VAL A 531 -8.22 -11.86 21.58
CA VAL A 531 -7.52 -13.15 21.65
C VAL A 531 -8.56 -14.28 21.64
N LEU A 532 -8.48 -15.14 20.63
CA LEU A 532 -9.48 -16.16 20.32
C LEU A 532 -8.95 -17.56 20.67
N VAL A 533 -9.84 -18.40 21.20
CA VAL A 533 -9.50 -19.78 21.58
C VAL A 533 -9.71 -20.72 20.39
N GLY A 534 -8.63 -21.34 19.92
CA GLY A 534 -8.64 -22.45 18.96
C GLY A 534 -8.86 -22.05 17.50
N ALA A 535 -9.89 -21.27 17.19
CA ALA A 535 -10.19 -20.79 15.83
C ALA A 535 -10.95 -19.46 15.88
N ALA A 536 -10.81 -18.66 14.82
CA ALA A 536 -11.61 -17.48 14.58
C ALA A 536 -12.92 -17.83 13.86
N SER A 537 -13.98 -17.08 14.14
CA SER A 537 -15.25 -17.13 13.41
C SER A 537 -15.51 -15.83 12.64
N TRP A 538 -16.43 -15.89 11.69
CA TRP A 538 -16.86 -14.70 10.94
C TRP A 538 -17.57 -13.66 11.84
N ASP A 539 -18.16 -14.08 12.96
CA ASP A 539 -18.73 -13.17 13.95
C ASP A 539 -17.63 -12.38 14.70
N ASP A 540 -16.50 -13.03 15.02
CA ASP A 540 -15.34 -12.37 15.63
C ASP A 540 -14.75 -11.31 14.69
N VAL A 541 -14.61 -11.66 13.41
CA VAL A 541 -14.15 -10.75 12.36
C VAL A 541 -15.09 -9.55 12.25
N ASN A 542 -16.40 -9.78 12.15
CA ASN A 542 -17.40 -8.72 12.05
C ASN A 542 -17.37 -7.77 13.26
N ALA A 543 -17.17 -8.31 14.46
CA ALA A 543 -17.06 -7.50 15.67
C ALA A 543 -15.81 -6.60 15.67
N ALA A 544 -14.71 -7.07 15.08
CA ALA A 544 -13.44 -6.34 15.06
C ALA A 544 -13.37 -5.25 13.98
N ALA A 545 -14.06 -5.44 12.86
CA ALA A 545 -13.76 -4.73 11.62
C ALA A 545 -14.27 -3.28 11.51
N GLY A 546 -15.02 -2.76 12.49
CA GLY A 546 -15.40 -1.33 12.50
C GLY A 546 -16.29 -0.85 11.34
N ASP A 547 -16.27 0.46 11.06
CA ASP A 547 -17.16 1.16 10.12
C ASP A 547 -16.98 0.71 8.65
N THR A 548 -18.08 0.81 7.89
CA THR A 548 -18.23 0.33 6.50
C THR A 548 -18.41 1.45 5.48
N GLY A 549 -18.29 2.73 5.89
CA GLY A 549 -18.61 3.89 5.07
C GLY A 549 -17.85 3.96 3.74
N ALA A 550 -16.52 3.83 3.78
CA ALA A 550 -15.67 3.93 2.59
C ALA A 550 -15.93 2.78 1.60
N GLN A 551 -16.01 1.55 2.11
CA GLN A 551 -16.25 0.36 1.29
C GLN A 551 -17.67 0.41 0.69
N ARG A 552 -18.66 0.90 1.45
CA ARG A 552 -20.04 1.08 0.95
C ARG A 552 -20.09 2.09 -0.19
N ALA A 553 -19.34 3.20 -0.09
CA ALA A 553 -19.23 4.16 -1.19
C ALA A 553 -18.63 3.54 -2.46
N VAL A 554 -17.59 2.70 -2.33
CA VAL A 554 -16.99 1.96 -3.45
C VAL A 554 -17.99 0.98 -4.09
N ALA A 555 -18.75 0.23 -3.26
CA ALA A 555 -19.79 -0.67 -3.76
C ALA A 555 -20.92 0.07 -4.49
N MET A 556 -21.35 1.23 -3.98
CA MET A 556 -22.35 2.09 -4.63
C MET A 556 -21.85 2.62 -5.97
N GLN A 557 -20.58 3.03 -6.06
CA GLN A 557 -19.98 3.46 -7.32
C GLN A 557 -19.91 2.32 -8.34
N ARG A 558 -19.57 1.09 -7.90
CA ARG A 558 -19.61 -0.11 -8.74
C ARG A 558 -21.01 -0.38 -9.26
N ALA A 559 -22.03 -0.37 -8.40
CA ALA A 559 -23.42 -0.63 -8.78
C ALA A 559 -23.94 0.40 -9.80
N THR A 560 -23.67 1.69 -9.56
CA THR A 560 -24.03 2.78 -10.47
C THR A 560 -23.35 2.63 -11.84
N THR A 561 -22.06 2.26 -11.84
CA THR A 561 -21.31 2.00 -13.07
C THR A 561 -21.85 0.78 -13.82
N ALA A 562 -22.18 -0.29 -13.10
CA ALA A 562 -22.76 -1.51 -13.67
C ALA A 562 -24.09 -1.22 -14.37
N ALA A 563 -24.98 -0.51 -13.68
CA ALA A 563 -26.28 -0.09 -14.22
C ALA A 563 -26.10 0.75 -15.49
N ARG A 564 -25.16 1.71 -15.49
CA ARG A 564 -24.84 2.53 -16.66
C ARG A 564 -24.38 1.70 -17.86
N VAL A 565 -23.45 0.76 -17.66
CA VAL A 565 -22.93 -0.07 -18.75
C VAL A 565 -24.03 -0.98 -19.30
N LEU A 566 -24.76 -1.67 -18.43
CA LEU A 566 -25.90 -2.51 -18.83
C LEU A 566 -26.97 -1.69 -19.59
N ALA A 567 -27.24 -0.46 -19.16
CA ALA A 567 -28.20 0.44 -19.80
C ALA A 567 -27.79 0.86 -21.23
N ALA A 568 -26.49 0.85 -21.53
CA ALA A 568 -25.93 1.16 -22.85
C ALA A 568 -25.88 -0.07 -23.77
N MET A 569 -25.88 -1.29 -23.21
CA MET A 569 -25.83 -2.53 -23.98
C MET A 569 -27.12 -2.80 -24.76
N PRO A 570 -27.07 -3.54 -25.89
CA PRO A 570 -28.26 -3.93 -26.64
C PRO A 570 -29.18 -4.82 -25.79
N ALA A 571 -30.49 -4.53 -25.81
CA ALA A 571 -31.50 -5.25 -25.02
C ALA A 571 -31.45 -6.78 -25.17
N ARG A 572 -31.06 -7.30 -26.34
CA ARG A 572 -30.88 -8.75 -26.58
C ARG A 572 -29.81 -9.42 -25.72
N HIS A 573 -28.86 -8.66 -25.16
CA HIS A 573 -27.82 -9.19 -24.28
C HIS A 573 -28.27 -9.20 -22.81
N LEU A 574 -29.29 -8.41 -22.43
CA LEU A 574 -29.70 -8.19 -21.04
C LEU A 574 -30.53 -9.32 -20.41
N SER A 575 -30.50 -10.52 -20.99
CA SER A 575 -31.22 -11.67 -20.43
C SER A 575 -30.66 -12.04 -19.05
N GLY A 576 -31.53 -12.12 -18.04
CA GLY A 576 -31.15 -12.51 -16.67
C GLY A 576 -30.84 -11.33 -15.72
N VAL A 577 -30.78 -10.09 -16.21
CA VAL A 577 -30.49 -8.91 -15.37
C VAL A 577 -31.68 -8.50 -14.50
N ALA A 578 -32.91 -8.80 -14.95
CA ALA A 578 -34.11 -8.22 -14.36
C ALA A 578 -34.32 -8.60 -12.88
N GLU A 579 -33.92 -9.80 -12.48
CA GLU A 579 -33.97 -10.24 -11.07
C GLU A 579 -33.04 -9.40 -10.19
N ASN A 580 -31.77 -9.25 -10.61
CA ASN A 580 -30.81 -8.40 -9.90
C ASN A 580 -31.25 -6.93 -9.84
N ALA A 581 -31.83 -6.41 -10.93
CA ALA A 581 -32.36 -5.04 -10.97
C ALA A 581 -33.56 -4.88 -10.02
N ALA A 582 -34.46 -5.85 -9.97
CA ALA A 582 -35.59 -5.82 -9.03
C ALA A 582 -35.10 -5.86 -7.58
N GLU A 583 -34.13 -6.73 -7.27
CA GLU A 583 -33.52 -6.82 -5.94
C GLU A 583 -32.83 -5.51 -5.55
N ALA A 584 -32.06 -4.89 -6.44
CA ALA A 584 -31.39 -3.62 -6.18
C ALA A 584 -32.37 -2.47 -5.87
N LEU A 585 -33.54 -2.44 -6.52
CA LEU A 585 -34.58 -1.44 -6.23
C LEU A 585 -35.25 -1.64 -4.87
N MET A 586 -35.44 -2.90 -4.49
CA MET A 586 -36.06 -3.32 -3.23
C MET A 586 -35.12 -3.21 -2.02
N GLY A 587 -33.81 -3.22 -2.25
CA GLY A 587 -32.81 -3.12 -1.19
C GLY A 587 -32.81 -1.79 -0.43
N GLY A 588 -32.22 -1.82 0.78
CA GLY A 588 -31.84 -0.62 1.52
C GLY A 588 -30.60 0.01 0.89
N GLY A 589 -30.81 0.87 -0.11
CA GLY A 589 -29.74 1.43 -0.94
C GLY A 589 -29.96 2.90 -1.26
N ASP A 590 -28.88 3.55 -1.68
CA ASP A 590 -28.81 4.96 -2.07
C ASP A 590 -29.67 5.26 -3.31
N ASP A 591 -30.27 6.45 -3.34
CA ASP A 591 -31.14 6.90 -4.43
C ASP A 591 -30.37 6.93 -5.76
N ASP A 592 -29.07 7.27 -5.76
CA ASP A 592 -28.25 7.32 -6.97
C ASP A 592 -28.17 5.95 -7.66
N VAL A 593 -27.99 4.88 -6.88
CA VAL A 593 -27.95 3.51 -7.40
C VAL A 593 -29.31 3.13 -7.97
N LYS A 594 -30.39 3.42 -7.23
CA LYS A 594 -31.76 3.10 -7.67
C LYS A 594 -32.13 3.86 -8.94
N ILE A 595 -31.77 5.13 -9.05
CA ILE A 595 -31.99 5.94 -10.26
C ILE A 595 -31.25 5.34 -11.46
N ALA A 596 -29.99 4.92 -11.28
CA ALA A 596 -29.23 4.27 -12.35
C ALA A 596 -29.87 2.93 -12.78
N VAL A 597 -30.34 2.12 -11.83
CA VAL A 597 -31.05 0.86 -12.09
C VAL A 597 -32.38 1.11 -12.81
N LEU A 598 -33.11 2.18 -12.47
CA LEU A 598 -34.34 2.56 -13.17
C LEU A 598 -34.07 2.95 -14.62
N ASP A 599 -32.96 3.64 -14.92
CA ASP A 599 -32.56 3.93 -16.30
C ASP A 599 -32.26 2.65 -17.09
N LEU A 600 -31.56 1.70 -16.47
CA LEU A 600 -31.34 0.35 -17.01
C LEU A 600 -32.65 -0.36 -17.31
N VAL A 601 -33.56 -0.46 -16.33
CA VAL A 601 -34.85 -1.14 -16.49
C VAL A 601 -35.67 -0.52 -17.62
N ARG A 602 -35.71 0.81 -17.67
CA ARG A 602 -36.43 1.60 -18.68
C ARG A 602 -35.85 1.41 -20.08
N ARG A 603 -34.52 1.35 -20.26
CA ARG A 603 -33.88 1.17 -21.57
C ARG A 603 -33.87 -0.27 -22.04
N GLY A 604 -33.63 -1.21 -21.11
CA GLY A 604 -33.63 -2.64 -21.34
C GLY A 604 -35.02 -3.26 -21.50
N MET A 605 -36.09 -2.50 -21.21
CA MET A 605 -37.48 -2.99 -21.20
C MET A 605 -37.65 -4.20 -20.27
N LEU A 606 -37.09 -4.11 -19.06
CA LEU A 606 -37.05 -5.21 -18.09
C LEU A 606 -38.37 -5.31 -17.31
N ALA A 607 -39.45 -5.76 -17.98
CA ALA A 607 -40.80 -5.84 -17.41
C ALA A 607 -40.89 -6.62 -16.09
N GLN A 608 -40.00 -7.59 -15.86
CA GLN A 608 -39.95 -8.38 -14.62
C GLN A 608 -39.58 -7.55 -13.38
N ALA A 609 -38.94 -6.38 -13.54
CA ALA A 609 -38.64 -5.46 -12.44
C ALA A 609 -39.80 -4.52 -12.09
N LEU A 610 -40.89 -4.52 -12.88
CA LEU A 610 -42.03 -3.63 -12.67
C LEU A 610 -42.64 -3.72 -11.26
N PRO A 611 -42.84 -4.91 -10.64
CA PRO A 611 -43.39 -5.00 -9.29
C PRO A 611 -42.53 -4.29 -8.23
N ALA A 612 -41.20 -4.28 -8.39
CA ALA A 612 -40.30 -3.58 -7.47
C ALA A 612 -40.44 -2.05 -7.59
N ILE A 613 -40.66 -1.54 -8.81
CA ILE A 613 -40.92 -0.11 -9.04
C ILE A 613 -42.28 0.29 -8.44
N GLU A 614 -43.30 -0.55 -8.60
CA GLU A 614 -44.63 -0.32 -8.04
C GLU A 614 -44.60 -0.29 -6.50
N GLU A 615 -43.80 -1.15 -5.86
CA GLU A 615 -43.56 -1.12 -4.42
C GLU A 615 -42.84 0.16 -3.98
N LEU A 616 -41.77 0.54 -4.68
CA LEU A 616 -41.00 1.76 -4.41
C LEU A 616 -41.89 3.02 -4.43
N LEU A 617 -42.81 3.11 -5.39
CA LEU A 617 -43.76 4.22 -5.49
C LEU A 617 -44.81 4.19 -4.38
N ARG A 618 -45.19 3.01 -3.89
CA ARG A 618 -46.21 2.85 -2.85
C ARG A 618 -45.69 3.16 -1.45
N SER A 619 -44.43 2.85 -1.16
CA SER A 619 -43.85 3.09 0.17
C SER A 619 -43.85 4.58 0.53
N GLY A 620 -43.73 5.47 -0.47
CA GLY A 620 -43.65 6.92 -0.27
C GLY A 620 -42.34 7.36 0.43
N GLU A 621 -41.36 6.46 0.54
CA GLU A 621 -40.08 6.71 1.22
C GLU A 621 -38.99 7.25 0.27
N ALA A 622 -39.26 7.27 -1.04
CA ALA A 622 -38.32 7.73 -2.06
C ALA A 622 -38.20 9.27 -2.11
N SER A 623 -37.01 9.78 -2.43
CA SER A 623 -36.85 11.20 -2.76
C SER A 623 -37.66 11.60 -3.99
N THR A 624 -37.82 12.90 -4.20
CA THR A 624 -38.48 13.44 -5.40
C THR A 624 -37.80 12.97 -6.68
N GLU A 625 -36.46 13.00 -6.73
CA GLU A 625 -35.68 12.60 -7.92
C GLU A 625 -35.85 11.12 -8.22
N LEU A 626 -35.76 10.26 -7.19
CA LEU A 626 -35.99 8.84 -7.32
C LEU A 626 -37.44 8.52 -7.75
N SER A 627 -38.41 9.24 -7.19
CA SER A 627 -39.82 9.10 -7.54
C SER A 627 -40.08 9.46 -9.01
N ILE A 628 -39.50 10.56 -9.52
CA ILE A 628 -39.60 10.96 -10.93
C ILE A 628 -39.01 9.86 -11.83
N ALA A 629 -37.81 9.35 -11.51
CA ALA A 629 -37.18 8.28 -12.27
C ALA A 629 -38.03 6.99 -12.28
N ALA A 630 -38.63 6.64 -11.13
CA ALA A 630 -39.47 5.47 -10.98
C ALA A 630 -40.74 5.58 -11.81
N LEU A 631 -41.39 6.75 -11.80
CA LEU A 631 -42.58 7.04 -12.61
C LEU A 631 -42.29 6.96 -14.11
N ASP A 632 -41.17 7.53 -14.57
CA ASP A 632 -40.79 7.49 -15.98
C ASP A 632 -40.45 6.06 -16.45
N ALA A 633 -39.82 5.25 -15.60
CA ALA A 633 -39.55 3.83 -15.89
C ALA A 633 -40.85 3.02 -15.95
N ALA A 634 -41.71 3.16 -14.93
CA ALA A 634 -42.99 2.46 -14.84
C ALA A 634 -43.92 2.79 -16.01
N ALA A 635 -44.08 4.09 -16.33
CA ALA A 635 -44.93 4.55 -17.43
C ALA A 635 -44.55 3.90 -18.76
N ARG A 636 -43.25 3.75 -19.03
CA ARG A 636 -42.75 3.12 -20.25
C ARG A 636 -43.01 1.61 -20.28
N LEU A 637 -42.87 0.93 -19.15
CA LEU A 637 -43.15 -0.50 -19.05
C LEU A 637 -44.66 -0.79 -19.15
N TRP A 638 -45.51 -0.01 -18.48
CA TRP A 638 -46.97 -0.13 -18.60
C TRP A 638 -47.46 0.08 -20.02
N ALA A 639 -46.90 1.06 -20.75
CA ALA A 639 -47.22 1.29 -22.15
C ALA A 639 -46.87 0.09 -23.06
N ALA A 640 -45.90 -0.74 -22.66
CA ALA A 640 -45.47 -1.90 -23.43
C ALA A 640 -46.17 -3.21 -23.04
N ASP A 641 -46.41 -3.43 -21.74
CA ASP A 641 -46.87 -4.72 -21.20
C ASP A 641 -48.30 -4.68 -20.61
N GLY A 642 -48.93 -3.51 -20.57
CA GLY A 642 -50.32 -3.34 -20.13
C GLY A 642 -50.53 -3.34 -18.61
N GLY A 643 -49.47 -3.17 -17.82
CA GLY A 643 -49.55 -3.08 -16.36
C GLY A 643 -49.48 -4.41 -15.62
N SER A 644 -48.94 -4.40 -14.39
CA SER A 644 -49.02 -5.54 -13.48
C SER A 644 -50.45 -5.63 -12.91
N ARG A 645 -51.11 -6.80 -13.03
CA ARG A 645 -52.53 -7.00 -12.64
C ARG A 645 -52.73 -7.31 -11.15
N GLY A 646 -51.77 -6.99 -10.27
CA GLY A 646 -51.91 -7.14 -8.82
C GLY A 646 -51.84 -5.80 -8.12
N ASP A 647 -52.98 -5.29 -7.61
CA ASP A 647 -53.11 -4.04 -6.82
C ASP A 647 -53.03 -2.68 -7.54
N GLY A 648 -53.60 -2.57 -8.75
CA GLY A 648 -53.73 -1.28 -9.46
C GLY A 648 -54.45 -0.16 -8.68
N ALA A 649 -55.36 -0.50 -7.76
CA ALA A 649 -56.08 0.49 -6.94
C ALA A 649 -55.19 1.18 -5.89
N ALA A 650 -54.36 0.43 -5.17
CA ALA A 650 -53.45 0.98 -4.17
C ALA A 650 -52.35 1.83 -4.83
N LEU A 651 -51.89 1.39 -6.01
CA LEU A 651 -50.94 2.15 -6.81
C LEU A 651 -51.56 3.43 -7.39
N ALA A 652 -52.80 3.37 -7.88
CA ALA A 652 -53.54 4.55 -8.32
C ALA A 652 -53.71 5.58 -7.20
N GLU A 653 -54.03 5.13 -5.98
CA GLU A 653 -54.12 5.99 -4.80
C GLU A 653 -52.77 6.66 -4.47
N ALA A 654 -51.66 5.91 -4.53
CA ALA A 654 -50.32 6.47 -4.35
C ALA A 654 -50.00 7.56 -5.39
N LEU A 655 -50.30 7.30 -6.68
CA LEU A 655 -50.11 8.27 -7.76
C LEU A 655 -50.97 9.52 -7.60
N ASP A 656 -52.23 9.35 -7.19
CA ASP A 656 -53.16 10.46 -6.95
C ASP A 656 -52.69 11.32 -5.76
N GLY A 657 -52.01 10.72 -4.77
CA GLY A 657 -51.30 11.42 -3.71
C GLY A 657 -50.14 12.28 -4.22
N LEU A 658 -49.30 11.74 -5.11
CA LEU A 658 -48.16 12.47 -5.70
C LEU A 658 -48.62 13.66 -6.56
N LEU A 659 -49.81 13.60 -7.17
CA LEU A 659 -50.42 14.72 -7.90
C LEU A 659 -50.76 15.93 -7.02
N GLN A 660 -50.76 15.77 -5.70
CA GLN A 660 -50.97 16.87 -4.73
C GLN A 660 -49.65 17.49 -4.25
N SER A 661 -48.49 17.07 -4.78
CA SER A 661 -47.19 17.64 -4.43
C SER A 661 -47.06 19.10 -4.90
N ASP A 662 -46.29 19.90 -4.16
CA ASP A 662 -45.88 21.25 -4.58
C ASP A 662 -44.77 21.22 -5.65
N ASP A 663 -44.16 20.06 -5.89
CA ASP A 663 -43.13 19.88 -6.92
C ASP A 663 -43.75 19.64 -8.30
N VAL A 664 -43.58 20.62 -9.18
CA VAL A 664 -44.15 20.61 -10.54
C VAL A 664 -43.61 19.46 -11.39
N GLU A 665 -42.33 19.09 -11.25
CA GLU A 665 -41.74 18.02 -12.06
C GLU A 665 -42.30 16.66 -11.62
N LEU A 666 -42.43 16.45 -10.31
CA LEU A 666 -43.05 15.25 -9.75
C LEU A 666 -44.51 15.10 -10.18
N VAL A 667 -45.29 16.20 -10.12
CA VAL A 667 -46.69 16.19 -10.56
C VAL A 667 -46.80 15.86 -12.05
N LEU A 668 -45.93 16.41 -12.90
CA LEU A 668 -45.91 16.11 -14.33
C LEU A 668 -45.52 14.66 -14.63
N ALA A 669 -44.59 14.09 -13.88
CA ALA A 669 -44.21 12.68 -13.98
C ALA A 669 -45.37 11.77 -13.52
N ALA A 670 -46.00 12.09 -12.41
CA ALA A 670 -47.12 11.34 -11.85
C ALA A 670 -48.33 11.35 -12.78
N ALA A 671 -48.66 12.50 -13.38
CA ALA A 671 -49.74 12.61 -14.36
C ALA A 671 -49.51 11.76 -15.61
N ARG A 672 -48.27 11.73 -16.12
CA ARG A 672 -47.88 10.88 -17.25
C ARG A 672 -48.01 9.39 -16.90
N ALA A 673 -47.45 8.98 -15.77
CA ALA A 673 -47.50 7.62 -15.29
C ALA A 673 -48.95 7.15 -15.06
N ARG A 674 -49.78 7.98 -14.41
CA ARG A 674 -51.20 7.74 -14.17
C ARG A 674 -51.98 7.53 -15.47
N GLY A 675 -51.67 8.30 -16.52
CA GLY A 675 -52.28 8.14 -17.83
C GLY A 675 -51.90 6.84 -18.54
N GLN A 676 -50.66 6.35 -18.36
CA GLN A 676 -50.17 5.11 -18.98
C GLN A 676 -50.60 3.83 -18.23
N LEU A 677 -50.85 3.93 -16.92
CA LEU A 677 -51.40 2.83 -16.13
C LEU A 677 -52.80 2.40 -16.62
N GLY A 678 -53.53 3.30 -17.30
CA GLY A 678 -54.86 3.04 -17.86
C GLY A 678 -55.93 2.76 -16.78
N ASP A 679 -57.04 2.17 -17.18
CA ASP A 679 -58.17 1.76 -16.32
C ASP A 679 -57.91 0.39 -15.64
N VAL A 680 -56.66 0.13 -15.22
CA VAL A 680 -56.32 -1.07 -14.41
C VAL A 680 -56.94 -0.89 -13.02
N GLY A 681 -58.22 -1.25 -12.92
CA GLY A 681 -59.09 -1.02 -11.76
C GLY A 681 -60.58 -0.83 -12.11
N ALA A 682 -60.94 -0.60 -13.38
CA ALA A 682 -62.34 -0.37 -13.78
C ALA A 682 -63.25 -1.62 -13.76
N ASP A 683 -62.71 -2.81 -13.45
CA ASP A 683 -63.48 -4.06 -13.33
C ASP A 683 -63.86 -4.43 -11.87
N VAL A 684 -63.82 -3.47 -10.94
CA VAL A 684 -64.45 -3.63 -9.61
C VAL A 684 -65.51 -2.55 -9.43
N GLY A 685 -66.70 -2.81 -9.96
CA GLY A 685 -67.91 -1.99 -9.81
C GLY A 685 -69.09 -2.54 -10.57
#